data_AF-A0A7Y5SJP6-F1
#
_entry.id   AF-A0A7Y5SJP6-F1
#
_cell.length_a   1.000
_cell.length_b   1.000
_cell.length_c   1.000
_cell.angle_alpha   90.00
_cell.angle_beta   90.00
_cell.angle_gamma   90.00
#
_symmetry.space_group_name_H-M   'P 1'
#
loop_
_entity.id
_entity.type
_entity.pdbx_description
1 polymer ?
#
loop_
_entity_poly.entity_id
_entity_poly.type
_entity_poly.pdbx_seq_one_letter_code
_entity_poly.pdbx_strand_id
1 'polypeptide(L)'
;MRRPWPWTALALACTSLASGEPTVLVQYDYEHYAQAAVRATWSPSQYLALPYRTATLDSGDHAGVGQIIALPEGAKDVCGVRFKLSKSGSPGPVRWTLGRTRGGEEIAAGTVSPDEVIALFELFYGGDFPPSKVEPRETLFLTLRAESGRYPDDYYIVYGPAPEQGKPADAKSEGLSPPGQEPFPLSYKLITSAGTGESDDEEERFRFVYDMTRAPYSRAKLLRDPDRRAQPAETEVDASWTLIAPADADAVVGQAAWDLATFLERVMGVRLAVEHCAIGPDVLKRSKVILLGGRQSLPELGAMLAKPESYRVLVEPQRIVLVGADARGTMRAVYYLEDVMSFALGPMVRQGDLTRNCLFSPRLTQTVAPSHVSLTQFSHPHNYTDGLLWHISHQGFNAIWFFANLEQLTGHSKVFPELNDDEGVEGRYRRLRELTQRAARYGIDVYLYYATNYHHPVPDSFYEKHPDCRGVGWGNAMCTSRPEVQRYFDETTRNLFRAAPFLKGLVIIFDSEGFFSCAAGKDACPRCRSRAREDIVAEYLHTIHNAMKDTRPDSELIAWSYFTHQPEWVIRAIPKLPKGITLQSEFSKGAVIERDGVRHVTGDYQITEIGPPDSFVEQSRAAKAAGLRVSAKTEHSYSQEFVNAPYIPVPFQFHKRIMKIRQYPVDAVFGNWSHYGYVPNLNAEVFKWCSWDGEPPIDALLLDVARRDFGPKAAPAFVDAWRRFSKGITYYPYSDGVGRYPGPIQVGPAHPLPLDRTLPGGGWVRDWQNDLKWTRPWGPEIVLKYFGLLEAEWREAVQMMEQALADVPAEKREAARRELGVGKSLWVCVRSCLNFTQFFLERDKLYAEQDPAERGEIAARMRSIAEAELANARVGLELCKADSRIGYTSHARIGGVYTPALIRRKIEQVEKMLEELPKFAERITVERR
;
A
#
# COMPACT_ATOMS: atom_id res chain seq x y z
N MET A 1 -29.63 23.01 42.61
CA MET A 1 -29.51 24.49 42.67
C MET A 1 -28.05 24.87 42.44
N ARG A 2 -27.82 25.79 41.49
CA ARG A 2 -26.73 26.78 41.37
C ARG A 2 -25.30 26.45 41.88
N ARG A 3 -24.38 26.33 40.90
CA ARG A 3 -22.94 26.73 40.80
C ARG A 3 -22.32 27.55 41.97
N PRO A 4 -20.99 27.48 42.24
CA PRO A 4 -19.97 27.93 41.26
C PRO A 4 -18.63 27.16 41.16
N TRP A 5 -18.05 27.24 39.95
CA TRP A 5 -16.66 26.96 39.60
C TRP A 5 -15.73 28.11 40.02
N PRO A 6 -14.44 27.85 40.30
CA PRO A 6 -13.39 28.83 40.13
C PRO A 6 -12.38 28.45 39.03
N TRP A 7 -11.94 29.49 38.36
CA TRP A 7 -10.98 29.57 37.27
C TRP A 7 -9.54 29.42 37.75
N THR A 8 -8.70 28.76 36.95
CA THR A 8 -7.28 29.14 36.75
C THR A 8 -6.73 28.40 35.53
N ALA A 9 -6.93 29.01 34.36
CA ALA A 9 -6.22 28.71 33.13
C ALA A 9 -5.89 30.07 32.51
N LEU A 10 -4.68 30.57 32.73
CA LEU A 10 -4.11 31.69 31.99
C LEU A 10 -2.61 31.79 32.27
N ALA A 11 -1.81 31.87 31.20
CA ALA A 11 -0.41 32.29 31.09
C ALA A 11 0.58 31.22 30.60
N LEU A 12 0.58 30.99 29.28
CA LEU A 12 1.77 30.73 28.45
C LEU A 12 1.38 30.96 26.97
N ALA A 13 0.99 32.19 26.68
CA ALA A 13 0.77 32.69 25.32
C ALA A 13 1.01 34.21 25.35
N CYS A 14 2.28 34.61 25.38
CA CYS A 14 2.75 35.98 25.10
C CYS A 14 4.29 36.02 25.21
N THR A 15 4.99 35.41 24.25
CA THR A 15 6.37 35.78 23.87
C THR A 15 6.78 35.06 22.57
N SER A 16 6.18 35.44 21.45
CA SER A 16 6.86 35.41 20.14
C SER A 16 6.46 36.57 19.21
N LEU A 17 5.67 37.54 19.68
CA LEU A 17 5.33 38.75 18.94
C LEU A 17 6.49 39.76 19.00
N ALA A 18 7.58 39.48 18.28
CA ALA A 18 8.63 40.46 17.98
C ALA A 18 9.54 40.10 16.80
N SER A 19 9.46 38.90 16.21
CA SER A 19 10.12 38.62 14.93
C SER A 19 9.15 38.95 13.80
N GLY A 20 9.51 39.86 12.90
CA GLY A 20 8.73 40.17 11.69
C GLY A 20 8.75 39.02 10.67
N GLU A 21 8.36 37.82 11.11
CA GLU A 21 8.41 36.60 10.34
C GLU A 21 7.13 36.37 9.51
N PRO A 22 7.26 35.61 8.39
CA PRO A 22 6.16 35.30 7.46
C PRO A 22 4.92 34.80 8.20
N THR A 23 3.75 35.36 7.90
CA THR A 23 2.50 34.94 8.56
C THR A 23 1.65 34.15 7.60
N VAL A 24 1.51 32.86 7.87
CA VAL A 24 0.68 31.96 7.06
C VAL A 24 -0.60 31.65 7.79
N LEU A 25 -1.69 31.75 7.06
CA LEU A 25 -2.99 31.36 7.56
C LEU A 25 -3.32 29.96 7.05
N VAL A 26 -3.31 29.01 7.98
CA VAL A 26 -3.71 27.64 7.70
C VAL A 26 -4.78 27.20 8.70
N GLN A 27 -5.88 26.69 8.19
CA GLN A 27 -6.83 25.91 8.98
C GLN A 27 -6.39 24.43 8.89
N TYR A 28 -5.58 23.98 9.85
CA TYR A 28 -4.94 22.66 9.80
C TYR A 28 -5.85 21.45 10.06
N ASP A 29 -5.41 20.33 9.49
CA ASP A 29 -6.01 19.00 9.39
C ASP A 29 -5.45 17.98 10.43
N TYR A 30 -6.26 16.96 10.74
CA TYR A 30 -6.03 15.63 11.35
C TYR A 30 -5.11 15.43 12.58
N GLU A 31 -4.08 16.24 12.83
CA GLU A 31 -3.03 15.95 13.83
C GLU A 31 -3.56 15.74 15.26
N HIS A 32 -4.75 16.27 15.56
CA HIS A 32 -5.39 16.18 16.87
C HIS A 32 -6.33 14.97 17.05
N TYR A 33 -6.67 14.15 16.03
CA TYR A 33 -7.51 12.94 16.27
C TYR A 33 -6.77 11.88 17.09
N ALA A 34 -5.43 11.92 17.04
CA ALA A 34 -4.57 11.23 17.98
C ALA A 34 -4.97 11.49 19.45
N GLN A 35 -5.41 12.71 19.77
CA GLN A 35 -5.64 13.16 21.15
C GLN A 35 -6.80 12.46 21.85
N ALA A 36 -7.90 12.14 21.13
CA ALA A 36 -9.11 11.55 21.71
C ALA A 36 -9.09 10.01 21.77
N ALA A 37 -8.39 9.35 20.85
CA ALA A 37 -8.55 7.91 20.63
C ALA A 37 -7.78 7.00 21.60
N VAL A 38 -7.09 7.56 22.60
CA VAL A 38 -6.46 6.82 23.71
C VAL A 38 -7.50 6.29 24.72
N ARG A 39 -8.78 6.71 24.61
CA ARG A 39 -9.83 6.40 25.60
C ARG A 39 -10.93 5.41 25.14
N ALA A 40 -10.97 4.94 23.90
CA ALA A 40 -12.12 4.17 23.40
C ALA A 40 -11.78 2.72 22.98
N THR A 41 -12.46 1.76 23.61
CA THR A 41 -12.52 0.34 23.23
C THR A 41 -13.29 0.15 21.91
N TRP A 42 -12.88 -0.87 21.14
CA TRP A 42 -13.22 -1.07 19.73
C TRP A 42 -14.62 -1.64 19.48
N SER A 43 -15.26 -1.08 18.46
CA SER A 43 -16.38 -1.64 17.69
C SER A 43 -16.01 -1.53 16.20
N PRO A 44 -16.41 -2.48 15.32
CA PRO A 44 -16.24 -2.36 13.86
C PRO A 44 -16.73 -1.01 13.28
N SER A 45 -17.65 -0.31 13.96
CA SER A 45 -18.12 1.02 13.56
C SER A 45 -17.07 2.13 13.68
N GLN A 46 -15.98 1.96 14.45
CA GLN A 46 -14.92 2.97 14.58
C GLN A 46 -14.00 3.06 13.36
N TYR A 47 -14.01 2.06 12.47
CA TYR A 47 -13.35 2.16 11.16
C TYR A 47 -14.01 3.20 10.24
N LEU A 48 -15.24 3.63 10.55
CA LEU A 48 -16.06 4.49 9.69
C LEU A 48 -16.13 5.96 10.14
N ALA A 49 -15.73 6.28 11.37
CA ALA A 49 -15.72 7.67 11.82
C ALA A 49 -14.51 8.38 11.22
N LEU A 50 -14.74 9.07 10.10
CA LEU A 50 -13.73 9.93 9.49
C LEU A 50 -13.30 10.99 10.50
N PRO A 51 -11.99 11.20 10.68
CA PRO A 51 -11.43 12.11 11.68
C PRO A 51 -11.46 13.58 11.22
N TYR A 52 -12.29 13.86 10.23
CA TYR A 52 -12.51 15.09 9.52
C TYR A 52 -13.97 15.12 9.09
N ARG A 53 -14.51 16.32 8.86
CA ARG A 53 -15.78 16.44 8.13
C ARG A 53 -15.47 16.26 6.64
N THR A 54 -16.35 15.58 5.92
CA THR A 54 -16.33 15.55 4.46
C THR A 54 -17.62 16.14 3.91
N ALA A 55 -17.51 16.87 2.81
CA ALA A 55 -18.65 17.30 2.01
C ALA A 55 -18.48 16.83 0.57
N THR A 56 -19.60 16.57 -0.10
CA THR A 56 -19.62 16.28 -1.53
C THR A 56 -19.66 17.60 -2.31
N LEU A 57 -18.81 17.71 -3.32
CA LEU A 57 -18.80 18.82 -4.27
C LEU A 57 -19.09 18.27 -5.67
N ASP A 58 -20.22 18.66 -6.24
CA ASP A 58 -20.66 18.27 -7.59
C ASP A 58 -21.15 19.50 -8.38
N SER A 59 -21.86 19.32 -9.50
CA SER A 59 -22.31 20.43 -10.35
C SER A 59 -23.76 20.87 -10.12
N GLY A 60 -24.41 20.45 -9.03
CA GLY A 60 -25.81 20.79 -8.72
C GLY A 60 -26.08 22.29 -8.50
N ASP A 61 -27.37 22.69 -8.50
CA ASP A 61 -27.81 24.10 -8.43
C ASP A 61 -27.50 24.79 -7.08
N HIS A 62 -27.20 23.99 -6.06
CA HIS A 62 -26.70 24.40 -4.76
C HIS A 62 -25.28 23.89 -4.52
N ALA A 63 -24.49 23.58 -5.55
CA ALA A 63 -23.18 22.98 -5.35
C ALA A 63 -22.09 24.05 -5.26
N GLY A 64 -21.72 24.38 -4.03
CA GLY A 64 -20.58 25.26 -3.76
C GLY A 64 -20.22 25.23 -2.29
N VAL A 65 -18.97 24.87 -2.00
CA VAL A 65 -18.41 24.95 -0.65
C VAL A 65 -17.46 26.13 -0.62
N GLY A 66 -17.52 26.93 0.43
CA GLY A 66 -16.62 28.07 0.58
C GLY A 66 -16.08 28.22 1.99
N GLN A 67 -15.20 29.19 2.16
CA GLN A 67 -14.55 29.48 3.42
C GLN A 67 -14.34 30.99 3.55
N ILE A 68 -14.70 31.53 4.71
CA ILE A 68 -14.31 32.87 5.14
C ILE A 68 -12.96 32.75 5.82
N ILE A 69 -12.00 33.55 5.36
CA ILE A 69 -10.60 33.47 5.72
C ILE A 69 -10.19 34.80 6.34
N ALA A 70 -9.89 34.83 7.64
CA ALA A 70 -9.45 36.04 8.33
C ALA A 70 -7.92 36.11 8.35
N LEU A 71 -7.32 37.06 7.63
CA LEU A 71 -5.87 37.16 7.53
C LEU A 71 -5.21 37.58 8.85
N PRO A 72 -3.98 37.14 9.14
CA PRO A 72 -3.28 37.52 10.34
C PRO A 72 -2.69 38.94 10.21
N GLU A 73 -2.27 39.53 11.33
CA GLU A 73 -1.82 40.93 11.39
C GLU A 73 -0.52 41.22 10.60
N GLY A 74 0.28 40.19 10.30
CA GLY A 74 1.54 40.33 9.54
C GLY A 74 1.44 40.03 8.04
N ALA A 75 0.28 39.61 7.52
CA ALA A 75 0.13 39.30 6.10
C ALA A 75 0.18 40.58 5.24
N LYS A 76 1.00 40.56 4.17
CA LYS A 76 1.19 41.70 3.25
C LYS A 76 0.74 41.41 1.83
N ASP A 77 0.76 40.14 1.44
CA ASP A 77 0.25 39.66 0.16
C ASP A 77 -0.20 38.20 0.25
N VAL A 78 -0.87 37.75 -0.80
CA VAL A 78 -1.20 36.34 -1.08
C VAL A 78 -0.84 36.05 -2.54
N CYS A 79 -0.21 34.92 -2.80
CA CYS A 79 0.24 34.48 -4.11
C CYS A 79 -0.19 33.03 -4.46
N GLY A 80 -0.96 32.38 -3.60
CA GLY A 80 -1.48 31.06 -3.90
C GLY A 80 -2.56 30.60 -2.94
N VAL A 81 -3.35 29.63 -3.38
CA VAL A 81 -4.33 28.95 -2.55
C VAL A 81 -4.21 27.44 -2.76
N ARG A 82 -4.40 26.68 -1.68
CA ARG A 82 -4.56 25.23 -1.70
C ARG A 82 -5.76 24.81 -0.86
N PHE A 83 -6.40 23.72 -1.22
CA PHE A 83 -7.53 23.11 -0.51
C PHE A 83 -7.50 21.59 -0.69
N LYS A 84 -7.99 20.85 0.31
CA LYS A 84 -7.94 19.38 0.27
C LYS A 84 -9.09 18.78 -0.52
N LEU A 85 -8.76 17.94 -1.50
CA LEU A 85 -9.73 17.19 -2.31
C LEU A 85 -9.36 15.71 -2.45
N SER A 86 -10.36 14.92 -2.79
CA SER A 86 -10.21 13.66 -3.52
C SER A 86 -11.41 13.53 -4.47
N LYS A 87 -11.41 12.55 -5.37
CA LYS A 87 -12.50 12.37 -6.34
C LYS A 87 -13.14 10.99 -6.32
N SER A 88 -14.36 10.94 -6.84
CA SER A 88 -15.09 9.73 -7.21
C SER A 88 -15.64 9.85 -8.62
N GLY A 89 -15.47 8.81 -9.43
CA GLY A 89 -15.86 8.81 -10.84
C GLY A 89 -14.99 9.73 -11.71
N SER A 90 -15.62 10.34 -12.70
CA SER A 90 -15.03 11.28 -13.67
C SER A 90 -15.77 12.63 -13.66
N PRO A 91 -15.75 13.38 -12.53
CA PRO A 91 -16.33 14.71 -12.47
C PRO A 91 -15.56 15.70 -13.36
N GLY A 92 -16.18 16.85 -13.67
CA GLY A 92 -15.51 17.95 -14.38
C GLY A 92 -14.50 18.70 -13.50
N PRO A 93 -13.77 19.70 -14.04
CA PRO A 93 -12.83 20.50 -13.26
C PRO A 93 -13.46 21.17 -12.03
N VAL A 94 -12.65 21.39 -10.99
CA VAL A 94 -13.04 22.23 -9.84
C VAL A 94 -12.58 23.66 -10.12
N ARG A 95 -13.53 24.58 -10.26
CA ARG A 95 -13.26 26.02 -10.29
C ARG A 95 -13.16 26.54 -8.87
N TRP A 96 -12.11 27.30 -8.59
CA TRP A 96 -11.93 28.01 -7.33
C TRP A 96 -11.84 29.53 -7.56
N THR A 97 -12.37 30.31 -6.63
CA THR A 97 -12.27 31.78 -6.62
C THR A 97 -11.87 32.27 -5.23
N LEU A 98 -10.98 33.26 -5.18
CA LEU A 98 -10.58 33.99 -3.98
C LEU A 98 -10.96 35.45 -4.19
N GLY A 99 -11.79 36.02 -3.32
CA GLY A 99 -12.25 37.41 -3.43
C GLY A 99 -12.35 38.14 -2.10
N ARG A 100 -12.50 39.46 -2.15
CA ARG A 100 -12.70 40.30 -0.94
C ARG A 100 -14.12 40.27 -0.40
N THR A 101 -15.07 39.88 -1.24
CA THR A 101 -16.48 39.70 -0.88
C THR A 101 -17.01 38.43 -1.55
N ARG A 102 -18.02 37.80 -0.95
CA ARG A 102 -18.65 36.60 -1.51
C ARG A 102 -19.28 36.92 -2.88
N GLY A 103 -18.70 36.39 -3.95
CA GLY A 103 -19.18 36.61 -5.33
C GLY A 103 -18.93 38.02 -5.87
N GLY A 104 -18.05 38.81 -5.24
CA GLY A 104 -17.69 40.17 -5.69
C GLY A 104 -16.29 40.22 -6.32
N GLU A 105 -15.51 41.25 -5.98
CA GLU A 105 -14.20 41.51 -6.59
C GLU A 105 -13.24 40.34 -6.39
N GLU A 106 -12.83 39.71 -7.51
CA GLU A 106 -11.90 38.59 -7.55
C GLU A 106 -10.46 39.07 -7.33
N ILE A 107 -9.78 38.48 -6.37
CA ILE A 107 -8.31 38.58 -6.22
C ILE A 107 -7.66 37.63 -7.21
N ALA A 108 -8.13 36.39 -7.24
CA ALA A 108 -7.64 35.35 -8.15
C ALA A 108 -8.69 34.26 -8.35
N ALA A 109 -8.60 33.55 -9.46
CA ALA A 109 -9.41 32.38 -9.77
C ALA A 109 -8.59 31.37 -10.56
N GLY A 110 -9.00 30.11 -10.53
CA GLY A 110 -8.37 29.05 -11.31
C GLY A 110 -9.19 27.77 -11.34
N THR A 111 -8.62 26.75 -11.96
CA THR A 111 -9.22 25.42 -12.06
C THR A 111 -8.23 24.35 -11.62
N VAL A 112 -8.75 23.27 -11.04
CA VAL A 112 -8.02 22.03 -10.77
C VAL A 112 -8.59 20.97 -11.71
N SER A 113 -7.72 20.31 -12.47
CA SER A 113 -8.14 19.27 -13.41
C SER A 113 -8.56 18.00 -12.66
N PRO A 114 -9.62 17.29 -13.07
CA PRO A 114 -9.96 15.99 -12.48
C PRO A 114 -8.83 14.98 -12.60
N ASP A 115 -7.97 15.08 -13.63
CA ASP A 115 -6.84 14.16 -13.84
C ASP A 115 -5.71 14.37 -12.83
N GLU A 116 -5.67 15.53 -12.18
CA GLU A 116 -4.71 15.81 -11.11
C GLU A 116 -5.18 15.26 -9.76
N VAL A 117 -6.49 15.14 -9.56
CA VAL A 117 -7.07 14.74 -8.28
C VAL A 117 -7.10 13.22 -8.14
N ILE A 118 -6.39 12.70 -7.15
CA ILE A 118 -6.37 11.26 -6.83
C ILE A 118 -7.63 10.87 -6.06
N ALA A 119 -8.11 9.64 -6.30
CA ALA A 119 -9.26 9.12 -5.58
C ALA A 119 -8.88 8.64 -4.18
N LEU A 120 -9.79 8.81 -3.21
CA LEU A 120 -9.69 8.28 -1.85
C LEU A 120 -8.57 8.85 -0.95
N PHE A 121 -7.62 9.60 -1.48
CA PHE A 121 -6.50 10.18 -0.74
C PHE A 121 -6.61 11.70 -0.68
N GLU A 122 -6.64 12.24 0.54
CA GLU A 122 -6.76 13.67 0.81
C GLU A 122 -5.45 14.41 0.57
N LEU A 123 -5.37 15.12 -0.55
CA LEU A 123 -4.21 15.93 -0.95
C LEU A 123 -4.64 17.38 -1.21
N PHE A 124 -3.70 18.31 -1.06
CA PHE A 124 -3.86 19.72 -1.33
C PHE A 124 -3.71 19.99 -2.84
N TYR A 125 -4.74 20.59 -3.41
CA TYR A 125 -4.77 21.08 -4.79
C TYR A 125 -5.11 22.57 -4.80
N GLY A 126 -4.83 23.26 -5.90
CA GLY A 126 -5.13 24.67 -6.04
C GLY A 126 -4.22 25.30 -7.09
N GLY A 127 -3.99 26.59 -6.98
CA GLY A 127 -3.14 27.30 -7.95
C GLY A 127 -2.38 28.45 -7.33
N ASP A 128 -1.28 28.79 -7.99
CA ASP A 128 -0.48 29.97 -7.72
C ASP A 128 -0.93 31.12 -8.63
N PHE A 129 -0.76 32.34 -8.14
CA PHE A 129 -1.14 33.57 -8.85
C PHE A 129 -0.19 34.71 -8.49
N PRO A 130 -0.11 35.79 -9.30
CA PRO A 130 0.74 36.92 -9.00
C PRO A 130 0.45 37.50 -7.59
N PRO A 131 1.48 37.86 -6.80
CA PRO A 131 1.28 38.40 -5.47
C PRO A 131 0.30 39.56 -5.46
N SER A 132 -0.79 39.40 -4.71
CA SER A 132 -1.85 40.39 -4.57
C SER A 132 -1.80 40.97 -3.16
N LYS A 133 -1.72 42.30 -3.07
CA LYS A 133 -1.66 43.01 -1.79
C LYS A 133 -2.94 42.78 -0.99
N VAL A 134 -2.75 42.52 0.29
CA VAL A 134 -3.82 42.38 1.27
C VAL A 134 -3.54 43.27 2.46
N GLU A 135 -4.60 43.76 3.10
CA GLU A 135 -4.48 44.55 4.32
C GLU A 135 -4.41 43.62 5.56
N PRO A 136 -3.66 43.99 6.61
CA PRO A 136 -3.69 43.27 7.87
C PRO A 136 -5.12 43.08 8.39
N ARG A 137 -5.47 41.84 8.77
CA ARG A 137 -6.83 41.47 9.24
C ARG A 137 -7.93 41.58 8.19
N GLU A 138 -7.60 41.76 6.90
CA GLU A 138 -8.57 41.66 5.80
C GLU A 138 -9.21 40.26 5.78
N THR A 139 -10.49 40.22 5.38
CA THR A 139 -11.25 38.98 5.26
C THR A 139 -11.39 38.60 3.81
N LEU A 140 -10.95 37.39 3.47
CA LEU A 140 -11.04 36.83 2.13
C LEU A 140 -12.10 35.72 2.06
N PHE A 141 -12.62 35.48 0.85
CA PHE A 141 -13.65 34.48 0.58
C PHE A 141 -13.14 33.50 -0.48
N LEU A 142 -12.93 32.25 -0.09
CA LEU A 142 -12.64 31.13 -0.99
C LEU A 142 -13.95 30.43 -1.36
N THR A 143 -14.19 30.16 -2.64
CA THR A 143 -15.32 29.36 -3.10
C THR A 143 -14.85 28.28 -4.07
N LEU A 144 -15.39 27.06 -3.94
CA LEU A 144 -15.12 25.91 -4.80
C LEU A 144 -16.43 25.46 -5.47
N ARG A 145 -16.36 25.12 -6.77
CA ARG A 145 -17.49 24.56 -7.55
C ARG A 145 -16.98 23.54 -8.56
N ALA A 146 -17.62 22.37 -8.65
CA ALA A 146 -17.34 21.45 -9.76
C ALA A 146 -18.15 21.87 -11.00
N GLU A 147 -17.52 21.84 -12.17
CA GLU A 147 -18.15 22.29 -13.43
C GLU A 147 -19.13 21.26 -14.00
N SER A 148 -18.92 19.96 -13.75
CA SER A 148 -19.81 18.87 -14.14
C SER A 148 -19.65 17.65 -13.22
N GLY A 149 -20.57 16.69 -13.33
CA GLY A 149 -20.64 15.50 -12.47
C GLY A 149 -21.73 15.62 -11.41
N ARG A 150 -22.36 14.49 -11.05
CA ARG A 150 -23.37 14.42 -9.99
C ARG A 150 -23.10 13.24 -9.06
N TYR A 151 -23.29 13.48 -7.76
CA TYR A 151 -23.31 12.41 -6.76
C TYR A 151 -24.44 11.41 -7.06
N PRO A 152 -24.25 10.09 -6.85
CA PRO A 152 -23.07 9.42 -6.27
C PRO A 152 -22.01 8.95 -7.28
N ASP A 153 -22.24 9.16 -8.58
CA ASP A 153 -21.36 8.60 -9.61
C ASP A 153 -20.09 9.44 -9.79
N ASP A 154 -20.24 10.76 -9.99
CA ASP A 154 -19.17 11.67 -10.40
C ASP A 154 -19.14 12.91 -9.50
N TYR A 155 -18.27 12.94 -8.50
CA TYR A 155 -18.19 14.03 -7.52
C TYR A 155 -16.81 14.14 -6.87
N TYR A 156 -16.53 15.27 -6.22
CA TYR A 156 -15.37 15.44 -5.35
C TYR A 156 -15.75 15.30 -3.88
N ILE A 157 -14.81 14.78 -3.09
CA ILE A 157 -14.87 14.85 -1.64
C ILE A 157 -13.98 16.01 -1.22
N VAL A 158 -14.56 16.95 -0.48
CA VAL A 158 -13.85 18.07 0.13
C VAL A 158 -13.70 17.82 1.62
N TYR A 159 -12.53 18.15 2.16
CA TYR A 159 -12.17 17.83 3.54
C TYR A 159 -12.15 19.08 4.42
N GLY A 160 -12.56 18.90 5.67
CA GLY A 160 -12.64 19.94 6.69
C GLY A 160 -12.31 19.43 8.10
N PRO A 161 -11.91 20.29 9.04
CA PRO A 161 -11.52 19.89 10.39
C PRO A 161 -12.66 19.25 11.22
N ALA A 162 -12.31 18.43 12.22
CA ALA A 162 -13.28 17.72 13.07
C ALA A 162 -13.91 18.59 14.18
N PRO A 163 -15.15 18.28 14.64
CA PRO A 163 -15.90 19.13 15.58
C PRO A 163 -15.36 19.21 17.02
N GLU A 164 -14.66 18.19 17.51
CA GLU A 164 -14.20 18.10 18.92
C GLU A 164 -12.81 18.68 19.17
N GLN A 165 -12.16 19.20 18.13
CA GLN A 165 -10.92 19.94 18.29
C GLN A 165 -11.31 21.40 18.56
N GLY A 166 -10.72 21.99 19.60
CA GLY A 166 -11.00 23.37 20.03
C GLY A 166 -11.04 24.34 18.86
N LYS A 167 -11.81 25.43 19.03
CA LYS A 167 -12.00 26.51 18.05
C LYS A 167 -10.78 26.67 17.14
N PRO A 168 -10.95 26.85 15.81
CA PRO A 168 -9.85 27.04 14.88
C PRO A 168 -8.82 28.01 15.50
N ALA A 169 -7.52 27.77 15.27
CA ALA A 169 -6.44 28.61 15.81
C ALA A 169 -6.72 30.12 15.57
N ASP A 170 -7.46 30.39 14.52
CA ASP A 170 -8.20 31.57 14.13
C ASP A 170 -9.71 31.41 14.38
N ALA A 171 -10.20 31.72 15.59
CA ALA A 171 -11.63 31.63 15.97
C ALA A 171 -12.60 32.55 15.17
N LYS A 172 -12.16 33.09 14.02
CA LYS A 172 -12.88 34.00 13.12
C LYS A 172 -13.05 33.45 11.69
N SER A 173 -12.45 32.31 11.33
CA SER A 173 -12.70 31.66 10.03
C SER A 173 -13.93 30.75 10.11
N GLU A 174 -14.84 30.88 9.14
CA GLU A 174 -16.13 30.20 9.12
C GLU A 174 -16.41 29.55 7.76
N GLY A 175 -16.91 28.31 7.77
CA GLY A 175 -17.31 27.59 6.57
C GLY A 175 -18.52 28.24 5.87
N LEU A 176 -18.61 28.11 4.55
CA LEU A 176 -19.76 28.55 3.77
C LEU A 176 -20.39 27.35 3.08
N SER A 177 -21.70 27.24 3.26
CA SER A 177 -22.54 26.28 2.56
C SER A 177 -23.66 27.01 1.81
N PRO A 178 -24.32 26.31 0.87
CA PRO A 178 -25.53 26.81 0.21
C PRO A 178 -26.66 27.10 1.22
N PRO A 179 -27.62 27.98 0.89
CA PRO A 179 -28.76 28.25 1.74
C PRO A 179 -29.49 26.96 2.14
N GLY A 180 -29.73 26.75 3.44
CA GLY A 180 -30.40 25.57 3.98
C GLY A 180 -29.49 24.39 4.36
N GLN A 181 -28.17 24.52 4.21
CA GLN A 181 -27.18 23.53 4.67
C GLN A 181 -26.31 24.07 5.81
N GLU A 182 -25.84 23.20 6.70
CA GLU A 182 -24.90 23.58 7.74
C GLU A 182 -23.57 24.06 7.14
N PRO A 183 -22.97 25.15 7.66
CA PRO A 183 -21.62 25.59 7.32
C PRO A 183 -20.58 24.46 7.35
N PHE A 184 -19.84 24.29 6.26
CA PHE A 184 -18.74 23.33 6.16
C PHE A 184 -17.39 24.07 6.13
N PRO A 185 -16.53 23.93 7.16
CA PRO A 185 -15.21 24.53 7.14
C PRO A 185 -14.27 23.74 6.22
N LEU A 186 -13.57 24.42 5.31
CA LEU A 186 -12.61 23.81 4.39
C LEU A 186 -11.23 23.66 5.06
N SER A 187 -10.51 22.58 4.78
CA SER A 187 -9.06 22.54 4.98
C SER A 187 -8.37 23.25 3.81
N TYR A 188 -7.75 24.40 4.08
CA TYR A 188 -7.10 25.25 3.08
C TYR A 188 -5.73 25.77 3.56
N LYS A 189 -4.89 26.17 2.60
CA LYS A 189 -3.65 26.94 2.81
C LYS A 189 -3.66 28.18 1.92
N LEU A 190 -3.31 29.34 2.47
CA LEU A 190 -2.96 30.52 1.68
C LEU A 190 -1.43 30.67 1.63
N ILE A 191 -0.90 30.87 0.44
CA ILE A 191 0.54 31.05 0.22
C ILE A 191 0.83 32.55 0.15
N THR A 192 1.84 33.01 0.86
CA THR A 192 2.32 34.41 0.87
C THR A 192 3.73 34.49 0.30
N SER A 193 4.16 35.66 -0.18
CA SER A 193 5.52 35.87 -0.73
C SER A 193 6.64 35.68 0.29
N ALA A 194 6.29 35.67 1.58
CA ALA A 194 7.23 35.49 2.69
C ALA A 194 7.53 33.99 2.98
N GLY A 195 6.86 33.05 2.31
CA GLY A 195 7.01 31.60 2.54
C GLY A 195 5.93 31.02 3.46
N THR A 196 5.90 29.70 3.63
CA THR A 196 4.80 28.96 4.27
C THR A 196 4.80 28.95 5.82
N GLY A 197 5.83 29.47 6.49
CA GLY A 197 5.94 29.58 7.96
C GLY A 197 6.00 28.24 8.72
N GLU A 198 5.38 27.20 8.17
CA GLU A 198 5.77 25.82 8.34
C GLU A 198 7.00 25.55 7.49
N SER A 199 7.84 24.61 7.89
CA SER A 199 8.92 24.21 7.00
C SER A 199 8.29 23.62 5.74
N ASP A 200 8.52 24.25 4.59
CA ASP A 200 8.41 23.62 3.26
C ASP A 200 9.24 22.30 3.17
N ASP A 201 9.93 21.91 4.24
CA ASP A 201 10.69 20.68 4.44
C ASP A 201 9.85 19.44 4.81
N GLU A 202 8.56 19.55 5.19
CA GLU A 202 7.70 18.38 5.45
C GLU A 202 7.01 17.89 4.16
N GLU A 203 7.26 16.64 3.75
CA GLU A 203 6.57 16.02 2.63
C GLU A 203 5.08 15.85 2.96
N GLU A 204 4.23 16.33 2.05
CA GLU A 204 2.80 16.17 2.18
C GLU A 204 2.40 14.69 2.32
N ARG A 205 1.53 14.40 3.27
CA ARG A 205 1.01 13.05 3.46
C ARG A 205 0.38 12.51 2.17
N PHE A 206 0.66 11.26 1.85
CA PHE A 206 0.23 10.59 0.60
C PHE A 206 0.81 11.17 -0.69
N ARG A 207 1.81 12.06 -0.61
CA ARG A 207 2.51 12.55 -1.80
C ARG A 207 3.04 11.41 -2.66
N PHE A 208 3.50 10.33 -2.04
CA PHE A 208 3.95 9.14 -2.76
C PHE A 208 2.86 8.48 -3.62
N VAL A 209 1.58 8.52 -3.20
CA VAL A 209 0.46 7.98 -3.97
C VAL A 209 0.18 8.86 -5.17
N TYR A 210 0.22 10.18 -5.00
CA TYR A 210 0.14 11.10 -6.13
C TYR A 210 1.24 10.83 -7.13
N ASP A 211 2.49 10.75 -6.67
CA ASP A 211 3.65 10.60 -7.55
C ASP A 211 3.61 9.30 -8.37
N MET A 212 3.14 8.18 -7.80
CA MET A 212 3.05 6.90 -8.50
C MET A 212 1.82 6.75 -9.42
N THR A 213 0.82 7.62 -9.29
CA THR A 213 -0.42 7.54 -10.07
C THR A 213 -0.46 8.51 -11.25
N ARG A 214 0.54 9.39 -11.38
CA ARG A 214 0.67 10.31 -12.52
C ARG A 214 0.88 9.56 -13.83
N ALA A 215 0.55 10.20 -14.95
CA ALA A 215 0.79 9.64 -16.28
C ALA A 215 2.25 9.14 -16.46
N PRO A 216 2.46 8.01 -17.16
CA PRO A 216 3.79 7.46 -17.40
C PRO A 216 4.75 8.50 -18.01
N TYR A 217 6.03 8.46 -17.59
CA TYR A 217 7.08 9.41 -17.97
C TYR A 217 6.81 10.90 -17.71
N SER A 218 5.78 11.26 -16.93
CA SER A 218 5.49 12.67 -16.62
C SER A 218 6.57 13.35 -15.76
N ARG A 219 7.40 12.56 -15.07
CA ARG A 219 8.58 13.01 -14.32
C ARG A 219 9.87 12.31 -14.74
N ALA A 220 9.90 11.74 -15.96
CA ALA A 220 11.11 11.10 -16.46
C ALA A 220 12.28 12.09 -16.47
N LYS A 221 13.42 11.65 -15.97
CA LYS A 221 14.70 12.36 -16.04
C LYS A 221 15.62 11.60 -16.99
N LEU A 222 16.55 12.29 -17.64
CA LEU A 222 17.61 11.64 -18.39
C LEU A 222 18.44 10.78 -17.44
N LEU A 223 18.53 9.49 -17.74
CA LEU A 223 19.38 8.54 -17.02
C LEU A 223 20.74 8.37 -17.73
N ARG A 224 20.79 8.66 -19.03
CA ARG A 224 21.96 8.49 -19.87
C ARG A 224 23.17 9.24 -19.30
N ASP A 225 24.25 8.49 -19.10
CA ASP A 225 25.59 9.03 -18.88
C ASP A 225 26.14 9.53 -20.24
N PRO A 226 26.39 10.84 -20.40
CA PRO A 226 26.88 11.39 -21.66
C PRO A 226 28.29 10.94 -22.01
N ASP A 227 29.07 10.41 -21.05
CA ASP A 227 30.45 9.95 -21.27
C ASP A 227 30.52 8.46 -21.61
N ARG A 228 29.42 7.72 -21.43
CA ARG A 228 29.35 6.31 -21.80
C ARG A 228 29.46 6.13 -23.32
N ARG A 229 30.35 5.23 -23.75
CA ARG A 229 30.57 4.84 -25.16
C ARG A 229 30.42 3.34 -25.31
N ALA A 230 29.75 2.88 -26.36
CA ALA A 230 29.54 1.45 -26.61
C ALA A 230 30.87 0.67 -26.70
N GLN A 231 30.92 -0.50 -26.07
CA GLN A 231 32.04 -1.43 -26.19
C GLN A 231 31.90 -2.27 -27.47
N PRO A 232 32.97 -2.94 -27.97
CA PRO A 232 32.90 -3.73 -29.20
C PRO A 232 31.82 -4.82 -29.22
N ALA A 233 31.48 -5.38 -28.06
CA ALA A 233 30.44 -6.40 -27.90
C ALA A 233 29.05 -5.82 -27.58
N GLU A 234 28.85 -4.51 -27.76
CA GLU A 234 27.59 -3.82 -27.53
C GLU A 234 27.07 -3.20 -28.84
N THR A 235 25.75 -3.07 -28.91
CA THR A 235 25.04 -2.35 -29.96
C THR A 235 24.51 -1.05 -29.36
N GLU A 236 24.88 0.09 -29.94
CA GLU A 236 24.31 1.41 -29.60
C GLU A 236 23.09 1.71 -30.48
N VAL A 237 21.98 2.02 -29.82
CA VAL A 237 20.76 2.54 -30.45
C VAL A 237 20.84 4.06 -30.48
N ASP A 238 20.87 4.63 -31.68
CA ASP A 238 20.91 6.06 -31.95
C ASP A 238 19.71 6.49 -32.81
N ALA A 239 19.61 7.78 -33.15
CA ALA A 239 18.49 8.34 -33.90
C ALA A 239 18.38 7.83 -35.35
N SER A 240 19.37 7.10 -35.88
CA SER A 240 19.28 6.44 -37.19
C SER A 240 18.50 5.13 -37.14
N TRP A 241 18.19 4.62 -35.95
CA TRP A 241 17.41 3.40 -35.79
C TRP A 241 15.90 3.64 -35.98
N THR A 242 15.20 2.59 -36.39
CA THR A 242 13.73 2.58 -36.50
C THR A 242 13.15 1.49 -35.61
N LEU A 243 12.12 1.81 -34.82
CA LEU A 243 11.31 0.83 -34.12
C LEU A 243 10.20 0.34 -35.05
N ILE A 244 10.14 -0.97 -35.27
CA ILE A 244 9.15 -1.64 -36.11
C ILE A 244 8.23 -2.47 -35.24
N ALA A 245 6.95 -2.11 -35.24
CA ALA A 245 5.88 -2.88 -34.62
C ALA A 245 5.02 -3.58 -35.69
N PRO A 246 4.39 -4.73 -35.39
CA PRO A 246 3.45 -5.37 -36.30
C PRO A 246 2.29 -4.42 -36.65
N ALA A 247 1.85 -4.44 -37.92
CA ALA A 247 0.68 -3.67 -38.35
C ALA A 247 -0.63 -4.12 -37.66
N ASP A 248 -0.69 -5.38 -37.25
CA ASP A 248 -1.79 -6.03 -36.54
C ASP A 248 -1.52 -6.16 -35.02
N ALA A 249 -0.60 -5.34 -34.48
CA ALA A 249 -0.29 -5.33 -33.06
C ALA A 249 -1.54 -5.09 -32.22
N ASP A 250 -1.76 -5.95 -31.21
CA ASP A 250 -2.80 -5.73 -30.21
C ASP A 250 -2.46 -4.54 -29.30
N ALA A 251 -3.39 -4.19 -28.41
CA ALA A 251 -3.21 -3.06 -27.51
C ALA A 251 -1.99 -3.22 -26.58
N VAL A 252 -1.58 -4.45 -26.25
CA VAL A 252 -0.42 -4.72 -25.38
C VAL A 252 0.89 -4.46 -26.14
N VAL A 253 1.01 -4.99 -27.35
CA VAL A 253 2.21 -4.77 -28.19
C VAL A 253 2.28 -3.30 -28.64
N GLY A 254 1.15 -2.68 -28.98
CA GLY A 254 1.09 -1.26 -29.31
C GLY A 254 1.52 -0.37 -28.13
N GLN A 255 1.05 -0.67 -26.92
CA GLN A 255 1.46 0.03 -25.71
C GLN A 255 2.96 -0.16 -25.43
N ALA A 256 3.51 -1.37 -25.61
CA ALA A 256 4.94 -1.63 -25.45
C ALA A 256 5.81 -0.90 -26.49
N ALA A 257 5.35 -0.77 -27.74
CA ALA A 257 6.04 0.00 -28.76
C ALA A 257 6.10 1.50 -28.41
N TRP A 258 4.97 2.06 -27.96
CA TRP A 258 4.92 3.44 -27.45
C TRP A 258 5.86 3.62 -26.26
N ASP A 259 5.89 2.64 -25.35
CA ASP A 259 6.71 2.66 -24.14
C ASP A 259 8.18 2.75 -24.48
N LEU A 260 8.68 1.85 -25.34
CA LEU A 260 10.08 1.83 -25.75
C LEU A 260 10.51 3.12 -26.46
N ALA A 261 9.67 3.62 -27.38
CA ALA A 261 9.94 4.88 -28.07
C ALA A 261 10.02 6.06 -27.09
N THR A 262 9.10 6.11 -26.13
CA THR A 262 9.04 7.17 -25.11
C THR A 262 10.18 7.06 -24.11
N PHE A 263 10.55 5.85 -23.68
CA PHE A 263 11.72 5.58 -22.85
C PHE A 263 13.00 6.06 -23.54
N LEU A 264 13.20 5.67 -24.79
CA LEU A 264 14.38 6.08 -25.55
C LEU A 264 14.44 7.60 -25.68
N GLU A 265 13.32 8.27 -25.98
CA GLU A 265 13.27 9.72 -26.11
C GLU A 265 13.51 10.44 -24.78
N ARG A 266 12.76 10.09 -23.73
CA ARG A 266 12.70 10.85 -22.47
C ARG A 266 13.75 10.44 -21.44
N VAL A 267 14.18 9.19 -21.45
CA VAL A 267 15.13 8.63 -20.47
C VAL A 267 16.52 8.49 -21.08
N MET A 268 16.62 8.10 -22.36
CA MET A 268 17.90 7.91 -23.05
C MET A 268 18.28 9.06 -24.01
N GLY A 269 17.39 10.03 -24.24
CA GLY A 269 17.66 11.17 -25.13
C GLY A 269 17.83 10.79 -26.60
N VAL A 270 17.20 9.70 -27.05
CA VAL A 270 17.24 9.19 -28.42
C VAL A 270 15.83 9.09 -28.97
N ARG A 271 15.49 9.92 -29.95
CA ARG A 271 14.20 9.85 -30.64
C ARG A 271 14.29 8.94 -31.85
N LEU A 272 13.46 7.89 -31.88
CA LEU A 272 13.37 6.96 -33.01
C LEU A 272 12.20 7.28 -33.93
N ALA A 273 12.33 6.90 -35.21
CA ALA A 273 11.17 6.69 -36.06
C ALA A 273 10.42 5.41 -35.61
N VAL A 274 9.08 5.44 -35.65
CA VAL A 274 8.23 4.29 -35.35
C VAL A 274 7.43 3.94 -36.60
N GLU A 275 7.54 2.69 -37.05
CA GLU A 275 6.82 2.16 -38.20
C GLU A 275 5.93 0.98 -37.79
N HIS A 276 4.71 0.94 -38.35
CA HIS A 276 3.80 -0.20 -38.22
C HIS A 276 3.68 -0.89 -39.58
N CYS A 277 4.18 -2.11 -39.70
CA CYS A 277 4.15 -2.86 -40.97
C CYS A 277 4.04 -4.38 -40.76
N ALA A 278 3.71 -5.10 -41.83
CA ALA A 278 3.70 -6.56 -41.80
C ALA A 278 5.13 -7.09 -41.69
N ILE A 279 5.38 -7.95 -40.70
CA ILE A 279 6.71 -8.51 -40.46
C ILE A 279 6.92 -9.68 -41.43
N GLY A 280 7.87 -9.50 -42.35
CA GLY A 280 8.25 -10.51 -43.33
C GLY A 280 9.76 -10.53 -43.61
N PRO A 281 10.22 -11.39 -44.54
CA PRO A 281 11.64 -11.58 -44.82
C PRO A 281 12.40 -10.30 -45.18
N ASP A 282 11.76 -9.35 -45.84
CA ASP A 282 12.40 -8.08 -46.23
C ASP A 282 12.61 -7.14 -45.05
N VAL A 283 11.66 -7.11 -44.10
CA VAL A 283 11.80 -6.35 -42.86
C VAL A 283 12.95 -6.90 -42.02
N LEU A 284 13.08 -8.23 -41.97
CA LEU A 284 14.18 -8.89 -41.26
C LEU A 284 15.56 -8.55 -41.86
N LYS A 285 15.66 -8.20 -43.14
CA LYS A 285 16.93 -7.80 -43.78
C LYS A 285 17.30 -6.33 -43.55
N ARG A 286 16.41 -5.51 -42.98
CA ARG A 286 16.70 -4.09 -42.71
C ARG A 286 17.81 -3.96 -41.66
N SER A 287 18.65 -2.97 -41.86
CA SER A 287 19.67 -2.53 -40.91
C SER A 287 19.14 -1.38 -40.06
N LYS A 288 19.70 -1.22 -38.86
CA LYS A 288 19.34 -0.20 -37.85
C LYS A 288 17.86 -0.28 -37.45
N VAL A 289 17.39 -1.47 -37.08
CA VAL A 289 15.99 -1.68 -36.66
C VAL A 289 15.87 -2.41 -35.33
N ILE A 290 14.92 -1.97 -34.51
CA ILE A 290 14.39 -2.74 -33.38
C ILE A 290 13.05 -3.31 -33.83
N LEU A 291 12.90 -4.63 -33.82
CA LEU A 291 11.72 -5.31 -34.32
C LEU A 291 10.98 -6.02 -33.20
N LEU A 292 9.70 -5.68 -33.02
CA LEU A 292 8.80 -6.36 -32.08
C LEU A 292 8.01 -7.43 -32.83
N GLY A 293 7.94 -8.66 -32.29
CA GLY A 293 7.10 -9.70 -32.88
C GLY A 293 6.68 -10.77 -31.87
N GLY A 294 5.82 -11.68 -32.32
CA GLY A 294 5.39 -12.85 -31.56
C GLY A 294 5.55 -14.13 -32.38
N ARG A 295 5.20 -15.29 -31.83
CA ARG A 295 5.30 -16.58 -32.56
C ARG A 295 4.57 -16.59 -33.90
N GLN A 296 3.48 -15.83 -34.02
CA GLN A 296 2.69 -15.77 -35.26
C GLN A 296 3.43 -15.01 -36.36
N SER A 297 4.08 -13.88 -36.04
CA SER A 297 4.81 -13.06 -37.01
C SER A 297 6.27 -13.50 -37.22
N LEU A 298 6.85 -14.22 -36.26
CA LEU A 298 8.23 -14.72 -36.28
C LEU A 298 8.31 -16.20 -35.82
N PRO A 299 7.74 -17.14 -36.59
CA PRO A 299 7.58 -18.53 -36.14
C PRO A 299 8.91 -19.24 -35.86
N GLU A 300 9.94 -19.03 -36.70
CA GLU A 300 11.25 -19.65 -36.52
C GLU A 300 11.95 -19.15 -35.24
N LEU A 301 11.89 -17.85 -34.97
CA LEU A 301 12.52 -17.26 -33.79
C LEU A 301 11.74 -17.58 -32.50
N GLY A 302 10.41 -17.70 -32.60
CA GLY A 302 9.51 -18.00 -31.49
C GLY A 302 9.34 -19.49 -31.18
N ALA A 303 9.83 -20.40 -32.01
CA ALA A 303 9.61 -21.85 -31.88
C ALA A 303 10.07 -22.45 -30.54
N MET A 304 11.11 -21.86 -29.94
CA MET A 304 11.68 -22.31 -28.66
C MET A 304 10.96 -21.77 -27.42
N LEU A 305 10.09 -20.77 -27.59
CA LEU A 305 9.31 -20.22 -26.48
C LEU A 305 8.19 -21.21 -26.22
N ALA A 306 8.17 -21.86 -25.05
CA ALA A 306 7.15 -22.86 -24.74
C ALA A 306 6.01 -22.27 -23.90
N LYS A 307 6.33 -21.45 -22.90
CA LYS A 307 5.37 -20.92 -21.93
C LYS A 307 4.84 -19.53 -22.35
N PRO A 308 3.59 -19.18 -21.99
CA PRO A 308 3.08 -17.81 -22.08
C PRO A 308 4.04 -16.82 -21.43
N GLU A 309 4.05 -15.57 -21.91
CA GLU A 309 4.89 -14.48 -21.38
C GLU A 309 6.42 -14.73 -21.42
N SER A 310 6.86 -15.84 -22.02
CA SER A 310 8.28 -16.08 -22.30
C SER A 310 8.71 -15.28 -23.51
N TYR A 311 10.00 -14.94 -23.59
CA TYR A 311 10.50 -14.09 -24.66
C TYR A 311 11.94 -14.39 -25.03
N ARG A 312 12.32 -13.91 -26.22
CA ARG A 312 13.66 -13.97 -26.76
C ARG A 312 14.11 -12.59 -27.21
N VAL A 313 15.36 -12.26 -26.93
CA VAL A 313 16.01 -11.00 -27.28
C VAL A 313 17.27 -11.34 -28.06
N LEU A 314 17.26 -11.04 -29.35
CA LEU A 314 18.40 -11.21 -30.24
C LEU A 314 18.99 -9.82 -30.55
N VAL A 315 20.24 -9.59 -30.15
CA VAL A 315 20.94 -8.32 -30.33
C VAL A 315 22.14 -8.54 -31.24
N GLU A 316 22.09 -7.92 -32.40
CA GLU A 316 23.13 -7.90 -33.42
C GLU A 316 23.60 -6.45 -33.64
N PRO A 317 24.74 -6.21 -34.31
CA PRO A 317 25.28 -4.86 -34.50
C PRO A 317 24.34 -3.88 -35.21
N GLN A 318 23.45 -4.39 -36.05
CA GLN A 318 22.54 -3.58 -36.89
C GLN A 318 21.07 -3.93 -36.68
N ARG A 319 20.74 -4.82 -35.74
CA ARG A 319 19.37 -5.31 -35.58
C ARG A 319 19.13 -5.80 -34.15
N ILE A 320 17.99 -5.44 -33.58
CA ILE A 320 17.51 -5.99 -32.31
C ILE A 320 16.15 -6.62 -32.58
N VAL A 321 15.96 -7.88 -32.24
CA VAL A 321 14.70 -8.59 -32.43
C VAL A 321 14.15 -9.04 -31.08
N LEU A 322 12.95 -8.57 -30.75
CA LEU A 322 12.23 -8.86 -29.52
C LEU A 322 11.03 -9.75 -29.85
N VAL A 323 11.10 -11.03 -29.45
CA VAL A 323 10.09 -12.03 -29.79
C VAL A 323 9.40 -12.55 -28.54
N GLY A 324 8.07 -12.44 -28.49
CA GLY A 324 7.24 -12.98 -27.42
C GLY A 324 6.61 -14.34 -27.77
N ALA A 325 6.34 -15.14 -26.73
CA ALA A 325 5.45 -16.29 -26.81
C ALA A 325 4.02 -15.88 -27.18
N ASP A 326 3.62 -14.73 -26.65
CA ASP A 326 2.36 -14.01 -26.81
C ASP A 326 2.65 -12.51 -26.70
N ALA A 327 1.62 -11.67 -26.77
CA ALA A 327 1.74 -10.22 -26.65
C ALA A 327 2.40 -9.76 -25.34
N ARG A 328 2.13 -10.43 -24.21
CA ARG A 328 2.80 -10.14 -22.94
C ARG A 328 4.29 -10.47 -23.04
N GLY A 329 4.67 -11.58 -23.66
CA GLY A 329 6.07 -11.92 -23.89
C GLY A 329 6.80 -10.84 -24.68
N THR A 330 6.20 -10.31 -25.75
CA THR A 330 6.80 -9.21 -26.54
C THR A 330 6.97 -7.96 -25.68
N MET A 331 5.96 -7.60 -24.88
CA MET A 331 6.05 -6.52 -23.90
C MET A 331 7.15 -6.75 -22.86
N ARG A 332 7.33 -7.98 -22.35
CA ARG A 332 8.42 -8.30 -21.41
C ARG A 332 9.81 -8.20 -22.03
N ALA A 333 9.95 -8.52 -23.31
CA ALA A 333 11.19 -8.32 -24.05
C ALA A 333 11.56 -6.83 -24.16
N VAL A 334 10.55 -5.97 -24.36
CA VAL A 334 10.73 -4.50 -24.32
C VAL A 334 11.19 -4.06 -22.95
N TYR A 335 10.50 -4.46 -21.87
CA TYR A 335 10.89 -4.05 -20.51
C TYR A 335 12.29 -4.53 -20.13
N TYR A 336 12.66 -5.74 -20.55
CA TYR A 336 14.02 -6.24 -20.39
C TYR A 336 15.04 -5.35 -21.10
N LEU A 337 14.75 -4.91 -22.34
CA LEU A 337 15.61 -4.02 -23.10
C LEU A 337 15.81 -2.67 -22.38
N GLU A 338 14.74 -2.11 -21.84
CA GLU A 338 14.76 -0.86 -21.06
C GLU A 338 15.56 -1.02 -19.76
N ASP A 339 15.40 -2.15 -19.05
CA ASP A 339 16.17 -2.44 -17.84
C ASP A 339 17.68 -2.50 -18.13
N VAL A 340 18.10 -3.23 -19.17
CA VAL A 340 19.53 -3.39 -19.47
C VAL A 340 20.16 -2.09 -19.98
N MET A 341 19.42 -1.27 -20.73
CA MET A 341 19.87 0.08 -21.09
C MET A 341 19.97 0.98 -19.85
N SER A 342 19.05 0.83 -18.89
CA SER A 342 19.09 1.56 -17.62
C SER A 342 20.31 1.17 -16.78
N PHE A 343 20.67 -0.12 -16.70
CA PHE A 343 21.91 -0.56 -16.04
C PHE A 343 23.17 -0.09 -16.78
N ALA A 344 23.13 -0.02 -18.11
CA ALA A 344 24.23 0.50 -18.91
C ALA A 344 24.40 2.03 -18.81
N LEU A 345 23.43 2.72 -18.20
CA LEU A 345 23.31 4.19 -18.18
C LEU A 345 23.38 4.77 -19.61
N GLY A 346 22.73 4.13 -20.56
CA GLY A 346 22.63 4.62 -21.93
C GLY A 346 22.01 3.60 -22.90
N PRO A 347 21.75 4.00 -24.15
CA PRO A 347 21.05 3.18 -25.14
C PRO A 347 21.94 2.10 -25.76
N MET A 348 22.73 1.40 -24.94
CA MET A 348 23.64 0.34 -25.36
C MET A 348 23.20 -0.99 -24.78
N VAL A 349 23.30 -2.04 -25.59
CA VAL A 349 22.88 -3.39 -25.21
C VAL A 349 23.92 -4.40 -25.64
N ARG A 350 24.25 -5.36 -24.77
CA ARG A 350 25.19 -6.43 -25.10
C ARG A 350 24.65 -7.29 -26.26
N GLN A 351 25.49 -7.53 -27.25
CA GLN A 351 25.20 -8.41 -28.38
C GLN A 351 25.06 -9.86 -27.90
N GLY A 352 24.15 -10.61 -28.50
CA GLY A 352 23.90 -12.02 -28.17
C GLY A 352 22.47 -12.45 -28.40
N ASP A 353 22.20 -13.69 -28.04
CA ASP A 353 20.89 -14.34 -28.14
C ASP A 353 20.47 -14.84 -26.76
N LEU A 354 19.42 -14.23 -26.21
CA LEU A 354 18.92 -14.52 -24.89
C LEU A 354 17.48 -15.01 -24.98
N THR A 355 17.18 -16.13 -24.33
CA THR A 355 15.81 -16.61 -24.12
C THR A 355 15.51 -16.64 -22.63
N ARG A 356 14.33 -16.13 -22.25
CA ARG A 356 13.85 -16.12 -20.86
C ARG A 356 12.44 -16.68 -20.76
N ASN A 357 12.29 -17.75 -20.00
CA ASN A 357 11.02 -18.44 -19.77
C ASN A 357 10.35 -17.97 -18.49
N CYS A 358 9.06 -17.64 -18.59
CA CYS A 358 8.26 -17.26 -17.43
C CYS A 358 8.12 -18.45 -16.46
N LEU A 359 8.31 -18.19 -15.17
CA LEU A 359 8.25 -19.21 -14.12
C LEU A 359 6.92 -19.21 -13.37
N PHE A 360 6.34 -18.05 -13.13
CA PHE A 360 5.10 -17.88 -12.37
C PHE A 360 4.14 -17.04 -13.17
N SER A 361 2.91 -17.47 -13.42
CA SER A 361 1.85 -16.65 -14.00
C SER A 361 0.49 -17.22 -13.61
N PRO A 362 -0.42 -16.45 -12.96
CA PRO A 362 -0.29 -15.03 -12.67
C PRO A 362 0.68 -14.71 -11.51
N ARG A 363 1.10 -13.44 -11.46
CA ARG A 363 1.82 -12.79 -10.37
C ARG A 363 0.95 -11.64 -9.90
N LEU A 364 0.22 -11.85 -8.81
CA LEU A 364 -0.80 -10.93 -8.30
C LEU A 364 -0.20 -9.90 -7.35
N THR A 365 -0.65 -8.66 -7.47
CA THR A 365 -0.41 -7.58 -6.51
C THR A 365 -1.66 -6.71 -6.33
N GLN A 366 -1.60 -5.67 -5.53
CA GLN A 366 -2.68 -4.67 -5.45
C GLN A 366 -2.15 -3.29 -5.10
N THR A 367 -2.95 -2.26 -5.35
CA THR A 367 -2.64 -0.87 -5.02
C THR A 367 -2.60 -0.61 -3.51
N VAL A 368 -2.01 0.52 -3.15
CA VAL A 368 -2.16 1.16 -1.85
C VAL A 368 -3.60 1.65 -1.68
N ALA A 369 -4.23 1.30 -0.56
CA ALA A 369 -5.61 1.67 -0.27
C ALA A 369 -5.75 2.32 1.12
N PRO A 370 -6.57 3.37 1.29
CA PRO A 370 -6.90 3.84 2.62
C PRO A 370 -7.55 2.72 3.44
N SER A 371 -7.26 2.67 4.74
CA SER A 371 -7.65 1.53 5.56
C SER A 371 -9.15 1.29 5.64
N HIS A 372 -9.94 2.37 5.66
CA HIS A 372 -11.40 2.34 5.65
C HIS A 372 -11.99 1.81 4.34
N VAL A 373 -11.19 1.68 3.27
CA VAL A 373 -11.62 1.18 1.95
C VAL A 373 -11.16 -0.25 1.68
N SER A 374 -10.17 -0.76 2.43
CA SER A 374 -9.46 -2.02 2.13
C SER A 374 -10.37 -3.25 1.97
N LEU A 375 -11.51 -3.33 2.69
CA LEU A 375 -12.47 -4.44 2.61
C LEU A 375 -13.72 -4.12 1.76
N THR A 376 -13.81 -2.90 1.25
CA THR A 376 -14.99 -2.37 0.55
C THR A 376 -14.64 -1.82 -0.83
N GLN A 377 -13.41 -2.05 -1.33
CA GLN A 377 -12.83 -1.45 -2.54
C GLN A 377 -13.78 -1.46 -3.74
N PHE A 378 -14.59 -2.51 -3.93
CA PHE A 378 -15.58 -2.59 -5.01
C PHE A 378 -16.67 -1.50 -4.97
N SER A 379 -17.02 -0.98 -3.79
CA SER A 379 -17.95 0.16 -3.63
C SER A 379 -17.30 1.52 -3.88
N HIS A 380 -15.98 1.59 -4.02
CA HIS A 380 -15.25 2.83 -4.10
C HIS A 380 -14.57 3.01 -5.46
N PRO A 381 -14.23 4.26 -5.83
CA PRO A 381 -13.29 4.54 -6.91
C PRO A 381 -11.97 3.79 -6.75
N HIS A 382 -11.31 3.47 -7.86
CA HIS A 382 -10.02 2.79 -7.86
C HIS A 382 -8.87 3.76 -8.18
N ASN A 383 -7.73 3.56 -7.52
CA ASN A 383 -6.48 4.30 -7.79
C ASN A 383 -5.60 3.66 -8.88
N TYR A 384 -6.15 2.70 -9.62
CA TYR A 384 -5.48 2.07 -10.77
C TYR A 384 -5.52 2.99 -11.99
N THR A 385 -4.71 4.04 -11.95
CA THR A 385 -4.45 4.92 -13.11
C THR A 385 -3.50 4.25 -14.11
N ASP A 386 -3.39 4.81 -15.30
CA ASP A 386 -2.42 4.39 -16.32
C ASP A 386 -0.98 4.41 -15.77
N GLY A 387 -0.64 5.42 -14.95
CA GLY A 387 0.65 5.50 -14.25
C GLY A 387 0.92 4.34 -13.30
N LEU A 388 -0.03 4.02 -12.45
CA LEU A 388 0.13 2.94 -11.49
C LEU A 388 0.20 1.57 -12.19
N LEU A 389 -0.67 1.35 -13.19
CA LEU A 389 -0.67 0.12 -13.99
C LEU A 389 0.63 -0.04 -14.78
N TRP A 390 1.17 1.05 -15.32
CA TRP A 390 2.49 1.07 -15.95
C TRP A 390 3.57 0.62 -14.96
N HIS A 391 3.63 1.20 -13.76
CA HIS A 391 4.59 0.78 -12.74
C HIS A 391 4.42 -0.71 -12.35
N ILE A 392 3.20 -1.16 -12.09
CA ILE A 392 2.90 -2.56 -11.73
C ILE A 392 3.40 -3.51 -12.82
N SER A 393 3.10 -3.18 -14.08
CA SER A 393 3.54 -3.99 -15.22
C SER A 393 5.06 -3.99 -15.33
N HIS A 394 5.71 -2.83 -15.25
CA HIS A 394 7.17 -2.71 -15.32
C HIS A 394 7.91 -3.50 -14.24
N GLN A 395 7.34 -3.65 -13.03
CA GLN A 395 7.87 -4.50 -11.96
C GLN A 395 7.52 -5.99 -12.11
N GLY A 396 7.09 -6.40 -13.29
CA GLY A 396 6.89 -7.80 -13.64
C GLY A 396 5.56 -8.39 -13.17
N PHE A 397 4.68 -7.67 -12.48
CA PHE A 397 3.34 -8.18 -12.17
C PHE A 397 2.48 -8.23 -13.44
N ASN A 398 1.58 -9.21 -13.51
CA ASN A 398 0.64 -9.36 -14.64
C ASN A 398 -0.81 -9.56 -14.17
N ALA A 399 -1.06 -9.35 -12.88
CA ALA A 399 -2.40 -9.44 -12.32
C ALA A 399 -2.54 -8.50 -11.11
N ILE A 400 -3.72 -7.90 -10.97
CA ILE A 400 -4.13 -7.16 -9.77
C ILE A 400 -5.34 -7.79 -9.11
N TRP A 401 -5.49 -7.58 -7.81
CA TRP A 401 -6.67 -8.01 -7.06
C TRP A 401 -7.20 -6.90 -6.14
N PHE A 402 -8.48 -6.99 -5.78
CA PHE A 402 -9.11 -6.15 -4.74
C PHE A 402 -10.39 -6.80 -4.20
N PHE A 403 -10.85 -6.36 -3.03
CA PHE A 403 -12.02 -6.89 -2.34
C PHE A 403 -13.35 -6.60 -3.06
N ALA A 404 -14.17 -7.64 -3.23
CA ALA A 404 -15.57 -7.53 -3.62
C ALA A 404 -16.44 -8.50 -2.79
N ASN A 405 -17.45 -7.96 -2.11
CA ASN A 405 -18.44 -8.77 -1.40
C ASN A 405 -19.56 -9.18 -2.35
N LEU A 406 -19.98 -10.44 -2.26
CA LEU A 406 -21.08 -11.01 -3.04
C LEU A 406 -22.36 -10.16 -2.94
N GLU A 407 -22.63 -9.61 -1.77
CA GLU A 407 -23.79 -8.76 -1.51
C GLU A 407 -23.70 -7.42 -2.27
N GLN A 408 -22.50 -6.89 -2.51
CA GLN A 408 -22.29 -5.69 -3.37
C GLN A 408 -22.45 -6.00 -4.86
N LEU A 409 -22.38 -7.28 -5.24
CA LEU A 409 -22.52 -7.75 -6.62
C LEU A 409 -23.97 -8.13 -6.94
N THR A 410 -24.85 -8.09 -5.94
CA THR A 410 -26.23 -8.54 -6.08
C THR A 410 -27.06 -7.49 -6.81
N GLY A 411 -27.21 -7.72 -8.10
CA GLY A 411 -28.03 -6.96 -9.01
C GLY A 411 -28.79 -7.89 -9.93
N HIS A 412 -30.05 -7.57 -10.17
CA HIS A 412 -30.94 -8.29 -11.06
C HIS A 412 -31.11 -9.76 -10.69
N SER A 413 -30.96 -10.12 -9.41
CA SER A 413 -31.22 -11.49 -8.95
C SER A 413 -32.70 -11.78 -9.01
N LYS A 414 -33.06 -12.89 -9.68
CA LYS A 414 -34.42 -13.44 -9.68
C LYS A 414 -34.62 -14.43 -8.54
N VAL A 415 -33.53 -14.96 -7.99
CA VAL A 415 -33.58 -15.90 -6.87
C VAL A 415 -33.92 -15.17 -5.57
N PHE A 416 -33.26 -14.05 -5.30
CA PHE A 416 -33.49 -13.21 -4.11
C PHE A 416 -33.62 -11.73 -4.50
N PRO A 417 -34.74 -11.31 -5.13
CA PRO A 417 -34.93 -9.94 -5.59
C PRO A 417 -34.91 -8.90 -4.46
N GLU A 418 -35.24 -9.28 -3.23
CA GLU A 418 -35.19 -8.40 -2.05
C GLU A 418 -33.76 -8.02 -1.62
N LEU A 419 -32.72 -8.68 -2.15
CA LEU A 419 -31.32 -8.35 -1.90
C LEU A 419 -30.71 -7.47 -3.00
N ASN A 420 -31.46 -7.17 -4.06
CA ASN A 420 -30.94 -6.41 -5.20
C ASN A 420 -30.63 -4.96 -4.83
N ASP A 421 -29.46 -4.49 -5.24
CA ASP A 421 -29.06 -3.08 -5.29
C ASP A 421 -28.87 -2.68 -6.77
N ASP A 422 -29.96 -2.72 -7.54
CA ASP A 422 -29.92 -2.55 -9.00
C ASP A 422 -29.36 -1.18 -9.43
N GLU A 423 -29.63 -0.13 -8.67
CA GLU A 423 -29.09 1.21 -8.96
C GLU A 423 -27.59 1.29 -8.63
N GLY A 424 -27.18 0.81 -7.44
CA GLY A 424 -25.79 0.90 -7.01
C GLY A 424 -24.85 -0.04 -7.76
N VAL A 425 -25.33 -1.22 -8.17
CA VAL A 425 -24.51 -2.26 -8.81
C VAL A 425 -24.07 -1.86 -10.22
N GLU A 426 -24.88 -1.13 -10.97
CA GLU A 426 -24.53 -0.70 -12.33
C GLU A 426 -23.33 0.25 -12.34
N GLY A 427 -23.26 1.16 -11.37
CA GLY A 427 -22.09 2.03 -11.18
C GLY A 427 -20.83 1.23 -10.84
N ARG A 428 -20.95 0.21 -9.98
CA ARG A 428 -19.83 -0.68 -9.62
C ARG A 428 -19.35 -1.52 -10.81
N TYR A 429 -20.28 -2.08 -11.60
CA TYR A 429 -19.96 -2.82 -12.82
C TYR A 429 -19.34 -1.95 -13.90
N ARG A 430 -19.79 -0.70 -14.06
CA ARG A 430 -19.18 0.28 -14.97
C ARG A 430 -17.70 0.49 -14.62
N ARG A 431 -17.39 0.79 -13.35
CA ARG A 431 -16.00 0.97 -12.88
C ARG A 431 -15.15 -0.28 -13.06
N LEU A 432 -15.71 -1.47 -12.82
CA LEU A 432 -15.00 -2.73 -13.05
C LEU A 432 -14.68 -2.95 -14.54
N ARG A 433 -15.64 -2.69 -15.44
CA ARG A 433 -15.39 -2.75 -16.90
C ARG A 433 -14.27 -1.83 -17.32
N GLU A 434 -14.34 -0.57 -16.93
CA GLU A 434 -13.31 0.43 -17.26
C GLU A 434 -11.93 0.03 -16.75
N LEU A 435 -11.85 -0.46 -15.51
CA LEU A 435 -10.60 -0.95 -14.93
C LEU A 435 -10.05 -2.15 -15.70
N THR A 436 -10.88 -3.17 -15.96
CA THR A 436 -10.43 -4.38 -16.68
C THR A 436 -9.93 -4.06 -18.09
N GLN A 437 -10.59 -3.15 -18.81
CA GLN A 437 -10.15 -2.68 -20.13
C GLN A 437 -8.84 -1.89 -20.06
N ARG A 438 -8.72 -0.99 -19.07
CA ARG A 438 -7.51 -0.19 -18.87
C ARG A 438 -6.31 -1.07 -18.53
N ALA A 439 -6.47 -1.99 -17.58
CA ALA A 439 -5.43 -2.92 -17.13
C ALA A 439 -4.94 -3.85 -18.25
N ALA A 440 -5.85 -4.27 -19.14
CA ALA A 440 -5.50 -5.13 -20.27
C ALA A 440 -4.43 -4.52 -21.18
N ARG A 441 -4.42 -3.19 -21.40
CA ARG A 441 -3.39 -2.51 -22.20
C ARG A 441 -1.97 -2.67 -21.64
N TYR A 442 -1.85 -2.84 -20.33
CA TYR A 442 -0.58 -3.03 -19.63
C TYR A 442 -0.26 -4.52 -19.42
N GLY A 443 -1.00 -5.43 -20.06
CA GLY A 443 -0.83 -6.87 -19.87
C GLY A 443 -1.20 -7.33 -18.45
N ILE A 444 -2.12 -6.63 -17.78
CA ILE A 444 -2.55 -6.92 -16.41
C ILE A 444 -3.96 -7.50 -16.40
N ASP A 445 -4.11 -8.67 -15.81
CA ASP A 445 -5.40 -9.29 -15.49
C ASP A 445 -6.00 -8.73 -14.20
N VAL A 446 -7.33 -8.70 -14.10
CA VAL A 446 -8.03 -8.28 -12.87
C VAL A 446 -8.69 -9.49 -12.21
N TYR A 447 -8.46 -9.64 -10.91
CA TYR A 447 -9.09 -10.63 -10.05
C TYR A 447 -9.91 -9.94 -8.95
N LEU A 448 -11.01 -10.54 -8.54
CA LEU A 448 -11.73 -10.11 -7.33
C LEU A 448 -11.46 -11.09 -6.19
N TYR A 449 -11.07 -10.57 -5.03
CA TYR A 449 -11.16 -11.34 -3.80
C TYR A 449 -12.65 -11.42 -3.42
N TYR A 450 -13.24 -12.58 -3.69
CA TYR A 450 -14.67 -12.80 -3.62
C TYR A 450 -15.05 -13.22 -2.21
N ALA A 451 -15.60 -12.26 -1.46
CA ALA A 451 -15.93 -12.39 -0.05
C ALA A 451 -17.45 -12.33 0.16
N THR A 452 -17.88 -12.61 1.38
CA THR A 452 -19.28 -12.47 1.81
C THR A 452 -19.33 -11.81 3.18
N ASN A 453 -20.33 -10.98 3.44
CA ASN A 453 -20.67 -10.43 4.76
C ASN A 453 -19.63 -9.49 5.42
N TYR A 454 -18.56 -9.06 4.75
CA TYR A 454 -17.71 -7.98 5.28
C TYR A 454 -18.30 -6.60 5.00
N HIS A 455 -19.13 -6.48 3.96
CA HIS A 455 -19.81 -5.24 3.60
C HIS A 455 -21.18 -5.57 3.01
N HIS A 456 -22.20 -4.79 3.37
CA HIS A 456 -23.62 -5.07 3.06
C HIS A 456 -24.06 -6.47 3.54
N PRO A 457 -23.91 -6.79 4.84
CA PRO A 457 -24.32 -8.12 5.33
C PRO A 457 -25.80 -8.36 5.05
N VAL A 458 -26.16 -9.63 4.83
CA VAL A 458 -27.55 -10.02 4.56
C VAL A 458 -28.45 -9.55 5.73
N PRO A 459 -29.56 -8.82 5.48
CA PRO A 459 -30.40 -8.28 6.55
C PRO A 459 -31.21 -9.37 7.24
N ASP A 460 -31.57 -9.20 8.52
CA ASP A 460 -32.38 -10.18 9.26
C ASP A 460 -33.77 -10.40 8.63
N SER A 461 -34.34 -9.37 8.01
CA SER A 461 -35.61 -9.45 7.27
C SER A 461 -35.57 -10.44 6.09
N PHE A 462 -34.38 -10.74 5.56
CA PHE A 462 -34.22 -11.80 4.57
C PHE A 462 -34.46 -13.18 5.20
N TYR A 463 -33.95 -13.43 6.40
CA TYR A 463 -34.10 -14.71 7.09
C TYR A 463 -35.49 -14.92 7.71
N GLU A 464 -36.23 -13.85 7.97
CA GLU A 464 -37.64 -13.95 8.33
C GLU A 464 -38.47 -14.56 7.18
N LYS A 465 -38.13 -14.23 5.93
CA LYS A 465 -38.76 -14.79 4.71
C LYS A 465 -38.15 -16.13 4.30
N HIS A 466 -36.84 -16.27 4.47
CA HIS A 466 -36.06 -17.44 4.04
C HIS A 466 -35.30 -18.10 5.22
N PRO A 467 -36.00 -18.60 6.26
CA PRO A 467 -35.35 -19.09 7.47
C PRO A 467 -34.40 -20.28 7.22
N ASP A 468 -34.69 -21.07 6.18
CA ASP A 468 -33.88 -22.20 5.76
C ASP A 468 -32.54 -21.80 5.12
N CYS A 469 -32.43 -20.57 4.61
CA CYS A 469 -31.21 -20.04 4.00
C CYS A 469 -30.15 -19.64 5.03
N ARG A 470 -30.48 -19.60 6.33
CA ARG A 470 -29.54 -19.16 7.37
C ARG A 470 -28.37 -20.11 7.57
N GLY A 471 -27.15 -19.58 7.49
CA GLY A 471 -25.90 -20.31 7.66
C GLY A 471 -25.22 -20.03 9.00
N VAL A 472 -23.94 -20.40 9.07
CA VAL A 472 -23.04 -20.11 10.20
C VAL A 472 -21.75 -19.57 9.62
N GLY A 473 -21.26 -18.46 10.16
CA GLY A 473 -20.07 -17.76 9.70
C GLY A 473 -19.99 -16.35 10.29
N TRP A 474 -19.12 -15.53 9.72
CA TRP A 474 -19.03 -14.11 10.05
C TRP A 474 -20.21 -13.30 9.51
N GLY A 475 -20.60 -12.26 10.23
CA GLY A 475 -21.76 -11.44 9.89
C GLY A 475 -23.04 -12.27 9.90
N ASN A 476 -23.88 -12.10 8.87
CA ASN A 476 -25.17 -12.79 8.76
C ASN A 476 -25.15 -13.78 7.58
N ALA A 477 -24.25 -14.76 7.64
CA ALA A 477 -23.94 -15.65 6.52
C ALA A 477 -25.09 -16.59 6.11
N MET A 478 -25.18 -16.85 4.80
CA MET A 478 -26.10 -17.83 4.22
C MET A 478 -25.53 -19.26 4.26
N CYS A 479 -26.42 -20.25 4.27
CA CYS A 479 -26.05 -21.66 4.20
C CYS A 479 -25.75 -22.06 2.75
N THR A 480 -24.47 -22.16 2.41
CA THR A 480 -23.98 -22.51 1.05
C THR A 480 -24.41 -23.90 0.53
N SER A 481 -25.00 -24.72 1.40
CA SER A 481 -25.57 -26.03 1.04
C SER A 481 -27.04 -25.99 0.64
N ARG A 482 -27.71 -24.83 0.74
CA ARG A 482 -29.10 -24.71 0.30
C ARG A 482 -29.16 -24.56 -1.22
N PRO A 483 -30.02 -25.33 -1.91
CA PRO A 483 -30.18 -25.22 -3.35
C PRO A 483 -30.53 -23.79 -3.81
N GLU A 484 -31.37 -23.08 -3.06
CA GLU A 484 -31.72 -21.68 -3.32
C GLU A 484 -30.48 -20.78 -3.30
N VAL A 485 -29.64 -20.91 -2.26
CA VAL A 485 -28.41 -20.13 -2.11
C VAL A 485 -27.40 -20.47 -3.22
N GLN A 486 -27.29 -21.73 -3.61
CA GLN A 486 -26.43 -22.12 -4.73
C GLN A 486 -26.91 -21.53 -6.07
N ARG A 487 -28.22 -21.53 -6.34
CA ARG A 487 -28.78 -20.87 -7.53
C ARG A 487 -28.48 -19.37 -7.53
N TYR A 488 -28.57 -18.73 -6.37
CA TYR A 488 -28.24 -17.32 -6.21
C TYR A 488 -26.75 -17.03 -6.45
N PHE A 489 -25.84 -17.89 -5.96
CA PHE A 489 -24.41 -17.77 -6.26
C PHE A 489 -24.10 -17.94 -7.75
N ASP A 490 -24.72 -18.93 -8.41
CA ASP A 490 -24.60 -19.13 -9.85
C ASP A 490 -25.08 -17.89 -10.63
N GLU A 491 -26.29 -17.39 -10.33
CA GLU A 491 -26.89 -16.23 -11.01
C GLU A 491 -26.04 -14.96 -10.82
N THR A 492 -25.66 -14.65 -9.57
CA THR A 492 -24.86 -13.46 -9.24
C THR A 492 -23.48 -13.53 -9.90
N THR A 493 -22.84 -14.70 -9.90
CA THR A 493 -21.54 -14.90 -10.57
C THR A 493 -21.66 -14.73 -12.09
N ARG A 494 -22.71 -15.28 -12.73
CA ARG A 494 -22.94 -15.08 -14.17
C ARG A 494 -23.19 -13.61 -14.50
N ASN A 495 -23.98 -12.92 -13.68
CA ASN A 495 -24.26 -11.49 -13.87
C ASN A 495 -22.98 -10.67 -13.81
N LEU A 496 -22.10 -10.93 -12.83
CA LEU A 496 -20.79 -10.30 -12.73
C LEU A 496 -19.94 -10.51 -14.00
N PHE A 497 -19.76 -11.75 -14.46
CA PHE A 497 -18.90 -12.03 -15.61
C PHE A 497 -19.48 -11.54 -16.95
N ARG A 498 -20.82 -11.44 -17.06
CA ARG A 498 -21.47 -10.75 -18.19
C ARG A 498 -21.25 -9.25 -18.13
N ALA A 499 -21.35 -8.68 -16.93
CA ALA A 499 -21.23 -7.25 -16.72
C ALA A 499 -19.78 -6.76 -16.89
N ALA A 500 -18.77 -7.59 -16.63
CA ALA A 500 -17.35 -7.28 -16.85
C ALA A 500 -16.65 -8.39 -17.65
N PRO A 501 -16.78 -8.40 -18.99
CA PRO A 501 -16.29 -9.50 -19.82
C PRO A 501 -14.79 -9.72 -19.75
N PHE A 502 -13.97 -8.71 -19.41
CA PHE A 502 -12.51 -8.83 -19.27
C PHE A 502 -12.04 -9.15 -17.85
N LEU A 503 -12.95 -9.36 -16.89
CA LEU A 503 -12.58 -9.86 -15.57
C LEU A 503 -11.95 -11.25 -15.72
N LYS A 504 -10.73 -11.43 -15.20
CA LYS A 504 -9.99 -12.68 -15.37
C LYS A 504 -10.44 -13.75 -14.40
N GLY A 505 -10.72 -13.41 -13.15
CA GLY A 505 -10.94 -14.44 -12.16
C GLY A 505 -11.39 -13.99 -10.78
N LEU A 506 -11.58 -14.99 -9.93
CA LEU A 506 -11.96 -14.84 -8.53
C LEU A 506 -10.92 -15.53 -7.63
N VAL A 507 -10.72 -14.97 -6.45
CA VAL A 507 -9.93 -15.56 -5.36
C VAL A 507 -10.86 -15.79 -4.18
N ILE A 508 -10.93 -17.03 -3.69
CA ILE A 508 -11.81 -17.43 -2.60
C ILE A 508 -10.99 -18.12 -1.52
N ILE A 509 -10.96 -17.55 -0.32
CA ILE A 509 -10.60 -18.32 0.88
C ILE A 509 -11.81 -19.19 1.23
N PHE A 510 -11.61 -20.51 1.28
CA PHE A 510 -12.72 -21.47 1.37
C PHE A 510 -12.84 -22.17 2.73
N ASP A 511 -11.78 -22.12 3.54
CA ASP A 511 -11.65 -22.94 4.76
C ASP A 511 -11.84 -22.18 6.07
N SER A 512 -11.70 -20.85 6.06
CA SER A 512 -11.63 -20.05 7.28
C SER A 512 -12.43 -18.75 7.28
N GLU A 513 -12.15 -17.88 6.32
CA GLU A 513 -12.58 -16.49 6.26
C GLU A 513 -12.80 -16.03 4.82
N GLY A 514 -13.14 -14.76 4.59
CA GLY A 514 -13.41 -14.26 3.23
C GLY A 514 -14.78 -14.68 2.71
N PHE A 515 -14.87 -15.88 2.12
CA PHE A 515 -16.13 -16.45 1.66
C PHE A 515 -16.66 -17.44 2.69
N PHE A 516 -17.57 -16.97 3.54
CA PHE A 516 -18.02 -17.75 4.68
C PHE A 516 -18.98 -18.85 4.25
N SER A 517 -18.69 -20.06 4.74
CA SER A 517 -19.56 -21.22 4.57
C SER A 517 -19.73 -21.97 5.88
N CYS A 518 -20.81 -22.76 5.94
CA CYS A 518 -21.06 -23.64 7.08
C CYS A 518 -19.95 -24.68 7.31
N ALA A 519 -18.96 -24.85 6.43
CA ALA A 519 -17.87 -25.79 6.67
C ALA A 519 -17.04 -25.43 7.92
N ALA A 520 -16.81 -24.14 8.17
CA ALA A 520 -16.05 -23.63 9.32
C ALA A 520 -16.81 -23.74 10.66
N GLY A 521 -18.15 -23.74 10.64
CA GLY A 521 -19.02 -23.74 11.83
C GLY A 521 -20.12 -24.80 11.76
N LYS A 522 -19.82 -25.94 11.13
CA LYS A 522 -20.77 -26.95 10.67
C LYS A 522 -21.77 -27.42 11.72
N ASP A 523 -21.30 -27.65 12.94
CA ASP A 523 -22.08 -28.27 14.01
C ASP A 523 -23.23 -27.37 14.47
N ALA A 524 -23.11 -26.05 14.28
CA ALA A 524 -24.15 -25.08 14.60
C ALA A 524 -25.22 -24.93 13.50
N CYS A 525 -24.99 -25.45 12.28
CA CYS A 525 -25.97 -25.39 11.20
C CYS A 525 -26.79 -26.70 11.15
N PRO A 526 -28.11 -26.68 11.40
CA PRO A 526 -28.93 -27.91 11.45
C PRO A 526 -28.98 -28.66 10.12
N ARG A 527 -28.76 -27.97 9.00
CA ARG A 527 -28.72 -28.52 7.64
C ARG A 527 -27.38 -29.14 7.30
N CYS A 528 -26.29 -28.57 7.83
CA CYS A 528 -24.93 -28.98 7.48
C CYS A 528 -24.32 -29.94 8.49
N ARG A 529 -24.79 -30.02 9.74
CA ARG A 529 -24.19 -30.84 10.82
C ARG A 529 -23.88 -32.29 10.45
N SER A 530 -24.66 -32.92 9.57
CA SER A 530 -24.48 -34.34 9.16
C SER A 530 -23.65 -34.56 7.89
N ARG A 531 -23.25 -33.50 7.18
CA ARG A 531 -22.53 -33.62 5.88
C ARG A 531 -21.03 -33.90 6.08
N ALA A 532 -20.21 -33.99 5.05
CA ALA A 532 -18.76 -33.76 5.20
C ALA A 532 -18.43 -32.25 5.06
N ARG A 533 -17.26 -31.77 5.51
CA ARG A 533 -16.87 -30.35 5.29
C ARG A 533 -16.38 -30.16 3.86
N GLU A 534 -15.58 -31.11 3.39
CA GLU A 534 -15.07 -31.22 2.03
C GLU A 534 -16.17 -31.22 0.96
N ASP A 535 -17.35 -31.81 1.24
CA ASP A 535 -18.47 -31.81 0.30
C ASP A 535 -19.15 -30.44 0.23
N ILE A 536 -19.33 -29.77 1.38
CA ILE A 536 -19.92 -28.43 1.44
C ILE A 536 -19.09 -27.45 0.61
N VAL A 537 -17.75 -27.51 0.78
CA VAL A 537 -16.82 -26.64 0.05
C VAL A 537 -16.80 -26.97 -1.44
N ALA A 538 -16.69 -28.25 -1.79
CA ALA A 538 -16.66 -28.67 -3.18
C ALA A 538 -17.90 -28.20 -3.94
N GLU A 539 -19.09 -28.27 -3.34
CA GLU A 539 -20.34 -27.89 -3.99
C GLU A 539 -20.38 -26.44 -4.42
N TYR A 540 -20.21 -25.49 -3.49
CA TYR A 540 -20.34 -24.08 -3.86
C TYR A 540 -19.18 -23.63 -4.76
N LEU A 541 -17.99 -24.20 -4.63
CA LEU A 541 -16.88 -23.92 -5.54
C LEU A 541 -17.17 -24.45 -6.95
N HIS A 542 -17.82 -25.60 -7.11
CA HIS A 542 -18.31 -26.05 -8.42
C HIS A 542 -19.39 -25.13 -8.99
N THR A 543 -20.33 -24.68 -8.17
CA THR A 543 -21.36 -23.72 -8.57
C THR A 543 -20.74 -22.44 -9.14
N ILE A 544 -19.83 -21.82 -8.38
CA ILE A 544 -19.15 -20.59 -8.81
C ILE A 544 -18.27 -20.85 -10.04
N HIS A 545 -17.47 -21.91 -10.02
CA HIS A 545 -16.59 -22.26 -11.14
C HIS A 545 -17.37 -22.47 -12.45
N ASN A 546 -18.48 -23.22 -12.43
CA ASN A 546 -19.26 -23.49 -13.62
C ASN A 546 -19.94 -22.21 -14.14
N ALA A 547 -20.48 -21.38 -13.24
CA ALA A 547 -21.02 -20.07 -13.60
C ALA A 547 -19.99 -19.18 -14.32
N MET A 548 -18.75 -19.18 -13.83
CA MET A 548 -17.63 -18.48 -14.46
C MET A 548 -17.31 -19.05 -15.84
N LYS A 549 -17.10 -20.37 -15.95
CA LYS A 549 -16.68 -21.03 -17.19
C LYS A 549 -17.71 -20.95 -18.30
N ASP A 550 -18.99 -21.08 -17.98
CA ASP A 550 -20.08 -20.97 -18.95
C ASP A 550 -20.20 -19.56 -19.52
N THR A 551 -19.79 -18.54 -18.76
CA THR A 551 -19.87 -17.13 -19.18
C THR A 551 -18.58 -16.66 -19.85
N ARG A 552 -17.44 -17.08 -19.31
CA ARG A 552 -16.08 -16.77 -19.77
C ARG A 552 -15.20 -18.03 -19.66
N PRO A 553 -15.02 -18.79 -20.76
CA PRO A 553 -14.31 -20.08 -20.72
C PRO A 553 -12.87 -20.03 -20.20
N ASP A 554 -12.16 -18.91 -20.45
CA ASP A 554 -10.77 -18.69 -20.03
C ASP A 554 -10.64 -18.04 -18.64
N SER A 555 -11.73 -17.90 -17.89
CA SER A 555 -11.71 -17.37 -16.52
C SER A 555 -10.95 -18.30 -15.55
N GLU A 556 -10.39 -17.74 -14.48
CA GLU A 556 -9.58 -18.48 -13.51
C GLU A 556 -10.16 -18.36 -12.09
N LEU A 557 -10.27 -19.50 -11.40
CA LEU A 557 -10.64 -19.53 -9.99
C LEU A 557 -9.42 -19.94 -9.16
N ILE A 558 -9.08 -19.12 -8.17
CA ILE A 558 -8.05 -19.42 -7.18
C ILE A 558 -8.74 -19.77 -5.86
N ALA A 559 -8.66 -21.03 -5.45
CA ALA A 559 -9.15 -21.51 -4.17
C ALA A 559 -8.00 -21.48 -3.16
N TRP A 560 -8.10 -20.64 -2.14
CA TRP A 560 -7.07 -20.43 -1.14
C TRP A 560 -7.40 -21.15 0.16
N SER A 561 -6.54 -22.10 0.56
CA SER A 561 -6.56 -22.66 1.90
C SER A 561 -5.70 -21.80 2.81
N TYR A 562 -6.33 -21.01 3.66
CA TYR A 562 -5.65 -20.03 4.52
C TYR A 562 -5.29 -20.61 5.90
N PHE A 563 -5.96 -21.67 6.35
CA PHE A 563 -5.60 -22.35 7.59
C PHE A 563 -4.33 -23.21 7.43
N THR A 564 -3.37 -23.01 8.33
CA THR A 564 -2.09 -23.74 8.34
C THR A 564 -2.03 -24.86 9.37
N HIS A 565 -2.89 -24.84 10.39
CA HIS A 565 -3.15 -26.00 11.25
C HIS A 565 -4.06 -26.96 10.49
N GLN A 566 -3.49 -27.66 9.50
CA GLN A 566 -4.19 -28.48 8.51
C GLN A 566 -5.27 -29.33 9.17
N PRO A 567 -6.54 -28.92 9.10
CA PRO A 567 -7.58 -29.82 9.54
C PRO A 567 -7.70 -30.84 8.41
N GLU A 568 -7.60 -32.13 8.73
CA GLU A 568 -7.50 -33.23 7.74
C GLU A 568 -8.54 -33.15 6.60
N TRP A 569 -9.68 -32.52 6.86
CA TRP A 569 -10.73 -32.29 5.88
C TRP A 569 -10.29 -31.40 4.69
N VAL A 570 -9.37 -30.44 4.87
CA VAL A 570 -8.87 -29.59 3.77
C VAL A 570 -8.14 -30.46 2.76
N ILE A 571 -7.26 -31.36 3.22
CA ILE A 571 -6.56 -32.31 2.34
C ILE A 571 -7.56 -33.23 1.63
N ARG A 572 -8.62 -33.67 2.32
CA ARG A 572 -9.72 -34.45 1.69
C ARG A 572 -10.58 -33.64 0.72
N ALA A 573 -10.62 -32.31 0.84
CA ALA A 573 -11.34 -31.43 -0.08
C ALA A 573 -10.62 -31.26 -1.42
N ILE A 574 -9.28 -31.18 -1.41
CA ILE A 574 -8.45 -30.96 -2.61
C ILE A 574 -8.83 -31.87 -3.81
N PRO A 575 -8.93 -33.22 -3.68
CA PRO A 575 -9.30 -34.07 -4.81
C PRO A 575 -10.73 -33.84 -5.32
N LYS A 576 -11.61 -33.27 -4.48
CA LYS A 576 -13.00 -32.94 -4.80
C LYS A 576 -13.18 -31.52 -5.36
N LEU A 577 -12.13 -30.71 -5.45
CA LEU A 577 -12.25 -29.36 -6.01
C LEU A 577 -12.47 -29.40 -7.53
N PRO A 578 -13.11 -28.36 -8.12
CA PRO A 578 -13.30 -28.28 -9.57
C PRO A 578 -11.99 -28.42 -10.35
N LYS A 579 -12.01 -29.12 -11.48
CA LYS A 579 -10.81 -29.27 -12.33
C LYS A 579 -10.48 -27.95 -13.04
N GLY A 580 -9.20 -27.71 -13.27
CA GLY A 580 -8.72 -26.50 -13.95
C GLY A 580 -8.59 -25.25 -13.08
N ILE A 581 -8.86 -25.36 -11.76
CA ILE A 581 -8.60 -24.27 -10.81
C ILE A 581 -7.15 -24.27 -10.33
N THR A 582 -6.79 -23.21 -9.60
CA THR A 582 -5.52 -23.09 -8.88
C THR A 582 -5.76 -23.21 -7.38
N LEU A 583 -5.10 -24.16 -6.71
CA LEU A 583 -5.04 -24.20 -5.24
C LEU A 583 -3.94 -23.22 -4.78
N GLN A 584 -4.30 -22.27 -3.93
CA GLN A 584 -3.35 -21.37 -3.27
C GLN A 584 -3.11 -21.79 -1.82
N SER A 585 -1.83 -21.87 -1.46
CA SER A 585 -1.38 -22.25 -0.13
C SER A 585 -0.36 -21.24 0.40
N GLU A 586 -0.30 -21.07 1.72
CA GLU A 586 0.63 -20.16 2.40
C GLU A 586 2.07 -20.67 2.35
N PHE A 587 3.00 -19.85 1.87
CA PHE A 587 4.43 -20.23 1.84
C PHE A 587 5.20 -19.85 3.11
N SER A 588 4.68 -18.93 3.92
CA SER A 588 5.37 -18.42 5.11
C SER A 588 4.66 -18.67 6.45
N LYS A 589 3.36 -18.96 6.43
CA LYS A 589 2.56 -19.16 7.63
C LYS A 589 2.64 -20.61 8.10
N GLY A 590 2.73 -20.85 9.40
CA GLY A 590 2.79 -22.18 9.98
C GLY A 590 4.19 -22.82 10.02
N ALA A 591 5.25 -22.04 9.77
CA ALA A 591 6.63 -22.51 9.96
C ALA A 591 6.95 -22.61 11.46
N VAL A 592 7.79 -23.56 11.86
CA VAL A 592 8.20 -23.73 13.26
C VAL A 592 9.54 -23.02 13.47
N ILE A 593 9.59 -22.12 14.45
CA ILE A 593 10.79 -21.44 14.90
C ILE A 593 11.12 -21.91 16.33
N GLU A 594 12.37 -22.25 16.58
CA GLU A 594 12.86 -22.60 17.92
C GLU A 594 14.06 -21.72 18.31
N ARG A 595 13.96 -21.04 19.46
CA ARG A 595 14.98 -20.10 19.96
C ARG A 595 15.05 -20.16 21.46
N ASP A 596 16.26 -20.34 22.00
CA ASP A 596 16.52 -20.36 23.45
C ASP A 596 15.51 -21.23 24.24
N GLY A 597 15.16 -22.41 23.69
CA GLY A 597 14.22 -23.36 24.30
C GLY A 597 12.73 -23.03 24.12
N VAL A 598 12.38 -21.92 23.45
CA VAL A 598 10.99 -21.58 23.10
C VAL A 598 10.69 -21.99 21.68
N ARG A 599 9.62 -22.78 21.50
CA ARG A 599 9.10 -23.22 20.21
C ARG A 599 7.85 -22.43 19.84
N HIS A 600 7.81 -21.84 18.65
CA HIS A 600 6.70 -21.04 18.14
C HIS A 600 6.33 -21.44 16.72
N VAL A 601 5.06 -21.26 16.35
CA VAL A 601 4.55 -21.47 14.98
C VAL A 601 4.21 -20.11 14.39
N THR A 602 4.79 -19.77 13.24
CA THR A 602 4.62 -18.47 12.62
C THR A 602 3.17 -18.21 12.18
N GLY A 603 2.72 -16.99 12.45
CA GLY A 603 1.54 -16.37 11.85
C GLY A 603 1.75 -15.92 10.40
N ASP A 604 0.93 -14.95 9.98
CA ASP A 604 0.78 -14.57 8.57
C ASP A 604 1.97 -13.80 8.00
N TYR A 605 2.29 -14.08 6.73
CA TYR A 605 3.09 -13.23 5.85
C TYR A 605 4.47 -12.81 6.38
N GLN A 606 5.14 -13.67 7.14
CA GLN A 606 6.49 -13.39 7.68
C GLN A 606 7.61 -13.59 6.64
N ILE A 607 8.76 -12.96 6.85
CA ILE A 607 10.00 -13.12 6.05
C ILE A 607 11.20 -13.67 6.84
N THR A 608 11.10 -13.71 8.17
CA THR A 608 12.07 -14.30 9.11
C THR A 608 12.51 -15.71 8.67
N GLU A 609 11.56 -16.61 8.43
CA GLU A 609 11.78 -17.97 7.93
C GLU A 609 11.59 -18.04 6.42
N ILE A 610 12.45 -18.77 5.70
CA ILE A 610 12.38 -18.87 4.23
C ILE A 610 11.25 -19.81 3.75
N GLY A 611 10.79 -20.75 4.58
CA GLY A 611 9.74 -21.71 4.24
C GLY A 611 10.19 -22.84 3.28
N PRO A 612 9.24 -23.61 2.73
CA PRO A 612 7.83 -23.61 3.10
C PRO A 612 7.55 -24.41 4.38
N PRO A 613 6.41 -24.17 5.05
CA PRO A 613 5.88 -25.07 6.08
C PRO A 613 5.49 -26.43 5.50
N ASP A 614 5.42 -27.47 6.34
CA ASP A 614 4.97 -28.82 5.94
C ASP A 614 3.58 -28.78 5.29
N SER A 615 2.72 -27.89 5.77
CA SER A 615 1.36 -27.73 5.26
C SER A 615 1.30 -27.38 3.78
N PHE A 616 2.20 -26.51 3.32
CA PHE A 616 2.33 -26.16 1.91
C PHE A 616 2.79 -27.34 1.07
N VAL A 617 3.78 -28.11 1.57
CA VAL A 617 4.32 -29.28 0.85
C VAL A 617 3.23 -30.32 0.62
N GLU A 618 2.44 -30.62 1.64
CA GLU A 618 1.35 -31.59 1.56
C GLU A 618 0.21 -31.11 0.65
N GLN A 619 -0.25 -29.86 0.81
CA GLN A 619 -1.30 -29.29 -0.04
C GLN A 619 -0.86 -29.22 -1.51
N SER A 620 0.39 -28.80 -1.78
CA SER A 620 0.96 -28.76 -3.13
C SER A 620 1.01 -30.16 -3.76
N ARG A 621 1.45 -31.18 -3.00
CA ARG A 621 1.46 -32.58 -3.47
C ARG A 621 0.04 -33.06 -3.79
N ALA A 622 -0.92 -32.82 -2.90
CA ALA A 622 -2.31 -33.20 -3.11
C ALA A 622 -2.94 -32.50 -4.32
N ALA A 623 -2.64 -31.20 -4.52
CA ALA A 623 -3.11 -30.43 -5.67
C ALA A 623 -2.59 -31.01 -6.98
N LYS A 624 -1.27 -31.31 -7.06
CA LYS A 624 -0.67 -31.90 -8.26
C LYS A 624 -1.20 -33.30 -8.54
N ALA A 625 -1.38 -34.13 -7.52
CA ALA A 625 -2.03 -35.44 -7.66
C ALA A 625 -3.48 -35.33 -8.16
N ALA A 626 -4.18 -34.25 -7.81
CA ALA A 626 -5.54 -33.98 -8.27
C ALA A 626 -5.62 -33.29 -9.66
N GLY A 627 -4.46 -32.99 -10.29
CA GLY A 627 -4.39 -32.30 -11.58
C GLY A 627 -4.68 -30.79 -11.49
N LEU A 628 -4.51 -30.18 -10.32
CA LEU A 628 -4.70 -28.75 -10.09
C LEU A 628 -3.39 -27.96 -10.28
N ARG A 629 -3.54 -26.67 -10.59
CA ARG A 629 -2.42 -25.72 -10.52
C ARG A 629 -2.16 -25.34 -9.06
N VAL A 630 -0.94 -24.89 -8.77
CA VAL A 630 -0.52 -24.47 -7.42
C VAL A 630 -0.07 -23.01 -7.44
N SER A 631 -0.61 -22.22 -6.51
CA SER A 631 -0.18 -20.85 -6.22
C SER A 631 0.49 -20.78 -4.85
N ALA A 632 1.58 -20.04 -4.74
CA ALA A 632 2.18 -19.69 -3.47
C ALA A 632 1.69 -18.31 -3.03
N LYS A 633 1.02 -18.23 -1.88
CA LYS A 633 0.84 -16.96 -1.18
C LYS A 633 2.13 -16.62 -0.42
N THR A 634 2.74 -15.49 -0.75
CA THR A 634 3.93 -14.94 -0.09
C THR A 634 3.86 -13.43 -0.16
N GLU A 635 4.81 -12.75 0.47
CA GLU A 635 5.04 -11.33 0.20
C GLU A 635 6.28 -11.14 -0.70
N HIS A 636 6.24 -10.12 -1.54
CA HIS A 636 7.31 -9.76 -2.47
C HIS A 636 8.24 -8.66 -1.93
N SER A 637 7.76 -7.80 -1.01
CA SER A 637 8.50 -6.61 -0.60
C SER A 637 8.38 -6.21 0.86
N TYR A 638 7.29 -6.52 1.54
CA TYR A 638 7.08 -6.25 2.96
C TYR A 638 6.61 -7.52 3.69
N SER A 639 6.45 -7.49 5.00
CA SER A 639 5.97 -8.64 5.78
C SER A 639 5.38 -8.17 7.12
N GLN A 640 4.79 -9.05 7.93
CA GLN A 640 4.19 -8.63 9.21
C GLN A 640 5.21 -8.17 10.26
N GLU A 641 6.51 -8.41 10.05
CA GLU A 641 7.58 -7.82 10.83
C GLU A 641 7.50 -6.28 10.81
N PHE A 642 7.23 -5.69 9.63
CA PHE A 642 7.10 -4.24 9.43
C PHE A 642 6.12 -3.94 8.28
N VAL A 643 4.96 -3.38 8.64
CA VAL A 643 3.96 -2.90 7.67
C VAL A 643 3.91 -1.38 7.59
N ASN A 644 4.69 -0.70 8.43
CA ASN A 644 4.75 0.75 8.61
C ASN A 644 5.74 1.46 7.67
N ALA A 645 6.21 0.76 6.64
CA ALA A 645 7.17 1.25 5.65
C ALA A 645 6.82 0.65 4.28
N PRO A 646 7.24 1.31 3.17
CA PRO A 646 6.88 0.88 1.83
C PRO A 646 7.37 -0.52 1.45
N TYR A 647 8.49 -0.96 2.03
CA TYR A 647 9.08 -2.29 1.92
C TYR A 647 10.09 -2.47 3.05
N ILE A 648 10.58 -3.70 3.24
CA ILE A 648 11.65 -4.02 4.18
C ILE A 648 12.94 -4.20 3.37
N PRO A 649 14.03 -3.45 3.60
CA PRO A 649 15.21 -3.44 2.71
C PRO A 649 16.11 -4.67 2.90
N VAL A 650 15.54 -5.86 2.70
CA VAL A 650 16.17 -7.17 2.90
C VAL A 650 16.18 -8.00 1.60
N PRO A 651 16.71 -7.44 0.48
CA PRO A 651 16.59 -8.05 -0.84
C PRO A 651 17.20 -9.45 -0.93
N PHE A 652 18.28 -9.74 -0.17
CA PHE A 652 18.85 -11.08 -0.15
C PHE A 652 17.92 -12.11 0.51
N GLN A 653 17.14 -11.69 1.51
CA GLN A 653 16.18 -12.58 2.18
C GLN A 653 14.96 -12.85 1.27
N PHE A 654 14.44 -11.83 0.59
CA PHE A 654 13.39 -12.02 -0.42
C PHE A 654 13.86 -12.85 -1.61
N HIS A 655 15.08 -12.64 -2.10
CA HIS A 655 15.70 -13.49 -3.12
C HIS A 655 15.73 -14.96 -2.68
N LYS A 656 16.21 -15.26 -1.46
CA LYS A 656 16.21 -16.63 -0.91
C LYS A 656 14.80 -17.23 -0.88
N ARG A 657 13.78 -16.47 -0.49
CA ARG A 657 12.37 -16.91 -0.51
C ARG A 657 11.92 -17.29 -1.91
N ILE A 658 12.16 -16.44 -2.91
CA ILE A 658 11.72 -16.70 -4.29
C ILE A 658 12.47 -17.89 -4.88
N MET A 659 13.78 -18.00 -4.64
CA MET A 659 14.55 -19.18 -5.06
C MET A 659 14.05 -20.46 -4.39
N LYS A 660 13.62 -20.38 -3.12
CA LYS A 660 13.01 -21.52 -2.44
C LYS A 660 11.68 -21.91 -3.07
N ILE A 661 10.84 -20.95 -3.44
CA ILE A 661 9.57 -21.19 -4.14
C ILE A 661 9.80 -21.95 -5.47
N ARG A 662 10.85 -21.61 -6.23
CA ARG A 662 11.21 -22.28 -7.49
C ARG A 662 11.55 -23.76 -7.36
N GLN A 663 11.86 -24.25 -6.15
CA GLN A 663 12.14 -25.66 -5.88
C GLN A 663 10.86 -26.51 -5.81
N TYR A 664 9.69 -25.87 -5.81
CA TYR A 664 8.37 -26.51 -5.73
C TYR A 664 7.60 -26.31 -7.03
N PRO A 665 6.59 -27.16 -7.33
CA PRO A 665 5.86 -27.08 -8.59
C PRO A 665 4.79 -25.97 -8.53
N VAL A 666 5.23 -24.72 -8.33
CA VAL A 666 4.40 -23.53 -8.22
C VAL A 666 4.20 -22.90 -9.60
N ASP A 667 2.94 -22.65 -9.97
CA ASP A 667 2.55 -22.07 -11.25
C ASP A 667 2.25 -20.57 -11.14
N ALA A 668 1.89 -20.08 -9.95
CA ALA A 668 1.44 -18.71 -9.72
C ALA A 668 1.92 -18.17 -8.37
N VAL A 669 2.01 -16.86 -8.24
CA VAL A 669 2.39 -16.19 -6.99
C VAL A 669 1.38 -15.11 -6.66
N PHE A 670 0.88 -15.13 -5.43
CA PHE A 670 0.10 -14.03 -4.87
C PHE A 670 1.02 -13.22 -3.97
N GLY A 671 1.51 -12.09 -4.50
CA GLY A 671 2.74 -11.45 -4.04
C GLY A 671 2.59 -10.43 -2.92
N ASN A 672 1.39 -9.99 -2.54
CA ASN A 672 1.21 -9.14 -1.35
C ASN A 672 -0.17 -9.31 -0.73
N TRP A 673 -0.36 -8.91 0.52
CA TRP A 673 -1.70 -8.68 1.09
C TRP A 673 -2.07 -7.19 1.03
N SER A 674 -3.08 -6.74 1.78
CA SER A 674 -3.53 -5.33 1.85
C SER A 674 -2.91 -4.54 2.99
N HIS A 675 -1.77 -4.97 3.54
CA HIS A 675 -1.15 -4.25 4.65
C HIS A 675 -0.49 -2.95 4.20
N TYR A 676 0.20 -2.93 3.05
CA TYR A 676 0.71 -1.68 2.48
C TYR A 676 0.19 -1.44 1.07
N GLY A 677 0.18 -2.48 0.24
CA GLY A 677 -0.06 -2.38 -1.20
C GLY A 677 1.25 -2.27 -1.99
N TYR A 678 1.15 -2.18 -3.30
CA TYR A 678 2.28 -2.09 -4.21
C TYR A 678 2.83 -0.67 -4.25
N VAL A 679 4.15 -0.57 -4.15
CA VAL A 679 4.93 0.61 -4.55
C VAL A 679 6.19 0.15 -5.29
N PRO A 680 6.72 0.92 -6.26
CA PRO A 680 8.03 0.62 -6.83
C PRO A 680 9.11 0.58 -5.73
N ASN A 681 9.86 -0.52 -5.66
CA ASN A 681 10.91 -0.73 -4.66
C ASN A 681 11.90 -1.80 -5.11
N LEU A 682 13.05 -1.86 -4.42
CA LEU A 682 14.14 -2.80 -4.69
C LEU A 682 13.70 -4.27 -4.68
N ASN A 683 12.87 -4.68 -3.72
CA ASN A 683 12.45 -6.08 -3.62
C ASN A 683 11.50 -6.47 -4.74
N ALA A 684 10.66 -5.54 -5.22
CA ALA A 684 9.84 -5.75 -6.41
C ALA A 684 10.71 -5.99 -7.66
N GLU A 685 11.85 -5.29 -7.77
CA GLU A 685 12.80 -5.49 -8.86
C GLU A 685 13.49 -6.87 -8.74
N VAL A 686 13.92 -7.26 -7.54
CA VAL A 686 14.42 -8.62 -7.29
C VAL A 686 13.36 -9.68 -7.66
N PHE A 687 12.10 -9.46 -7.27
CA PHE A 687 10.98 -10.34 -7.62
C PHE A 687 10.75 -10.45 -9.12
N LYS A 688 10.80 -9.32 -9.85
CA LYS A 688 10.73 -9.27 -11.31
C LYS A 688 11.83 -10.13 -11.93
N TRP A 689 13.09 -9.90 -11.58
CA TRP A 689 14.22 -10.63 -12.17
C TRP A 689 14.12 -12.13 -11.93
N CYS A 690 13.63 -12.54 -10.76
CA CYS A 690 13.46 -13.94 -10.36
C CYS A 690 12.18 -14.61 -10.91
N SER A 691 11.32 -13.87 -11.62
CA SER A 691 10.06 -14.39 -12.19
C SER A 691 10.24 -15.04 -13.57
N TRP A 692 11.43 -14.92 -14.15
CA TRP A 692 11.88 -15.65 -15.34
C TRP A 692 13.19 -16.38 -15.02
N ASP A 693 13.53 -17.39 -15.82
CA ASP A 693 14.87 -17.97 -15.76
C ASP A 693 15.95 -17.01 -16.31
N GLY A 694 17.21 -17.40 -16.12
CA GLY A 694 18.37 -16.63 -16.59
C GLY A 694 18.61 -15.34 -15.80
N GLU A 695 18.16 -15.26 -14.55
CA GLU A 695 18.47 -14.11 -13.69
C GLU A 695 19.98 -14.03 -13.38
N PRO A 696 20.56 -12.81 -13.28
CA PRO A 696 21.94 -12.66 -12.83
C PRO A 696 22.13 -13.16 -11.38
N PRO A 697 23.36 -13.53 -10.97
CA PRO A 697 23.66 -13.73 -9.56
C PRO A 697 23.25 -12.52 -8.72
N ILE A 698 22.63 -12.74 -7.56
CA ILE A 698 22.02 -11.68 -6.76
C ILE A 698 22.98 -10.54 -6.42
N ASP A 699 24.26 -10.84 -6.15
CA ASP A 699 25.28 -9.82 -5.87
C ASP A 699 25.54 -8.92 -7.08
N ALA A 700 25.57 -9.48 -8.29
CA ALA A 700 25.74 -8.71 -9.52
C ALA A 700 24.50 -7.85 -9.82
N LEU A 701 23.30 -8.43 -9.69
CA LEU A 701 22.05 -7.69 -9.87
C LEU A 701 21.95 -6.49 -8.93
N LEU A 702 22.17 -6.70 -7.63
CA LEU A 702 22.08 -5.62 -6.64
C LEU A 702 23.18 -4.56 -6.84
N LEU A 703 24.36 -4.95 -7.31
CA LEU A 703 25.42 -4.00 -7.64
C LEU A 703 25.04 -3.13 -8.84
N ASP A 704 24.43 -3.69 -9.88
CA ASP A 704 23.98 -2.93 -11.04
C ASP A 704 22.81 -2.00 -10.70
N VAL A 705 21.87 -2.45 -9.85
CA VAL A 705 20.82 -1.60 -9.29
C VAL A 705 21.43 -0.45 -8.48
N ALA A 706 22.35 -0.73 -7.56
CA ALA A 706 22.97 0.30 -6.73
C ALA A 706 23.84 1.28 -7.55
N ARG A 707 24.49 0.82 -8.64
CA ARG A 707 25.21 1.69 -9.57
C ARG A 707 24.26 2.62 -10.33
N ARG A 708 23.14 2.08 -10.82
CA ARG A 708 22.09 2.86 -11.48
C ARG A 708 21.55 3.92 -10.54
N ASP A 709 21.24 3.57 -9.30
CA ASP A 709 20.48 4.43 -8.40
C ASP A 709 21.35 5.36 -7.54
N PHE A 710 22.58 4.97 -7.21
CA PHE A 710 23.45 5.69 -6.26
C PHE A 710 24.85 6.00 -6.80
N GLY A 711 25.19 5.51 -8.00
CA GLY A 711 26.48 5.72 -8.63
C GLY A 711 27.55 4.69 -8.23
N PRO A 712 28.61 4.53 -9.03
CA PRO A 712 29.54 3.40 -8.91
C PRO A 712 30.39 3.42 -7.64
N LYS A 713 30.64 4.60 -7.06
CA LYS A 713 31.45 4.73 -5.82
C LYS A 713 30.66 4.30 -4.58
N ALA A 714 29.41 4.73 -4.45
CA ALA A 714 28.56 4.40 -3.31
C ALA A 714 27.97 2.99 -3.38
N ALA A 715 27.82 2.43 -4.59
CA ALA A 715 27.11 1.17 -4.82
C ALA A 715 27.54 -0.01 -3.92
N PRO A 716 28.85 -0.31 -3.73
CA PRO A 716 29.26 -1.43 -2.87
C PRO A 716 28.76 -1.30 -1.43
N ALA A 717 28.81 -0.08 -0.85
CA ALA A 717 28.38 0.16 0.52
C ALA A 717 26.87 -0.04 0.71
N PHE A 718 26.05 0.36 -0.28
CA PHE A 718 24.61 0.09 -0.27
C PHE A 718 24.30 -1.41 -0.36
N VAL A 719 25.01 -2.15 -1.22
CA VAL A 719 24.84 -3.61 -1.33
C VAL A 719 25.22 -4.32 -0.02
N ASP A 720 26.32 -3.92 0.61
CA ASP A 720 26.72 -4.49 1.88
C ASP A 720 25.74 -4.13 3.02
N ALA A 721 25.20 -2.90 3.03
CA ALA A 721 24.14 -2.51 3.95
C ALA A 721 22.88 -3.37 3.77
N TRP A 722 22.43 -3.62 2.53
CA TRP A 722 21.32 -4.53 2.26
C TRP A 722 21.60 -5.97 2.70
N ARG A 723 22.85 -6.44 2.61
CA ARG A 723 23.25 -7.75 3.13
C ARG A 723 23.12 -7.81 4.65
N ARG A 724 23.55 -6.74 5.34
CA ARG A 724 23.43 -6.59 6.80
C ARG A 724 21.98 -6.51 7.25
N PHE A 725 21.15 -5.72 6.58
CA PHE A 725 19.70 -5.70 6.84
C PHE A 725 19.10 -7.11 6.70
N SER A 726 19.43 -7.81 5.60
CA SER A 726 18.94 -9.17 5.32
C SER A 726 19.44 -10.21 6.32
N LYS A 727 20.60 -10.01 6.94
CA LYS A 727 21.08 -10.84 8.05
C LYS A 727 20.31 -10.51 9.32
N GLY A 728 20.15 -9.22 9.65
CA GLY A 728 19.48 -8.76 10.85
C GLY A 728 18.04 -9.24 10.97
N ILE A 729 17.27 -9.24 9.88
CA ILE A 729 15.85 -9.68 9.90
C ILE A 729 15.70 -11.15 10.32
N THR A 730 16.72 -12.00 10.12
CA THR A 730 16.69 -13.39 10.58
C THR A 730 16.69 -13.52 12.10
N TYR A 731 17.13 -12.48 12.82
CA TYR A 731 17.05 -12.43 14.28
C TYR A 731 15.72 -11.92 14.80
N TYR A 732 14.80 -11.43 13.96
CA TYR A 732 13.51 -10.89 14.42
C TYR A 732 12.74 -11.94 15.23
N PRO A 733 12.38 -11.71 16.51
CA PRO A 733 11.65 -12.65 17.37
C PRO A 733 10.16 -12.70 16.97
N TYR A 734 9.90 -13.25 15.78
CA TYR A 734 8.57 -13.19 15.18
C TYR A 734 7.54 -13.93 16.05
N SER A 735 6.51 -13.22 16.46
CA SER A 735 5.24 -13.80 16.89
C SER A 735 4.12 -12.82 16.57
N ASP A 736 2.88 -13.31 16.56
CA ASP A 736 1.72 -12.41 16.44
C ASP A 736 1.77 -11.32 17.51
N GLY A 737 2.13 -11.66 18.76
CA GLY A 737 2.36 -10.69 19.84
C GLY A 737 3.28 -9.53 19.46
N VAL A 738 4.42 -9.86 18.86
CA VAL A 738 5.47 -8.91 18.49
C VAL A 738 5.13 -8.10 17.24
N GLY A 739 4.55 -8.73 16.21
CA GLY A 739 4.34 -8.10 14.89
C GLY A 739 2.93 -7.52 14.66
N ARG A 740 1.89 -8.07 15.31
CA ARG A 740 0.49 -7.80 14.94
C ARG A 740 -0.50 -7.67 16.11
N TYR A 741 -0.60 -8.66 16.99
CA TYR A 741 -1.58 -8.83 18.07
C TYR A 741 -0.91 -8.90 19.46
N PRO A 742 -0.46 -7.77 20.03
CA PRO A 742 -0.85 -6.42 19.66
C PRO A 742 0.16 -5.61 18.83
N GLY A 743 1.36 -6.13 18.56
CA GLY A 743 2.27 -5.55 17.57
C GLY A 743 2.81 -4.13 17.87
N PRO A 744 3.34 -3.82 19.07
CA PRO A 744 3.78 -2.47 19.42
C PRO A 744 4.97 -1.96 18.59
N ILE A 745 5.69 -2.83 17.90
CA ILE A 745 6.80 -2.42 17.01
C ILE A 745 6.33 -1.52 15.86
N GLN A 746 5.08 -1.67 15.41
CA GLN A 746 4.54 -0.92 14.28
C GLN A 746 4.30 0.55 14.65
N VAL A 747 3.94 0.85 15.91
CA VAL A 747 3.81 2.23 16.39
C VAL A 747 5.17 2.84 16.74
N GLY A 748 6.19 2.01 17.00
CA GLY A 748 7.62 2.36 17.06
C GLY A 748 7.92 3.73 17.69
N PRO A 749 8.37 4.73 16.91
CA PRO A 749 8.76 6.05 17.41
C PRO A 749 7.62 6.87 18.01
N ALA A 750 6.36 6.43 17.93
CA ALA A 750 5.21 7.07 18.56
C ALA A 750 4.70 6.34 19.84
N HIS A 751 5.31 5.22 20.24
CA HIS A 751 4.91 4.48 21.44
C HIS A 751 5.22 5.26 22.76
N PRO A 752 4.25 5.55 23.65
CA PRO A 752 4.46 6.31 24.88
C PRO A 752 5.13 5.51 26.02
N LEU A 753 5.72 6.21 26.98
CA LEU A 753 6.32 5.62 28.19
C LEU A 753 5.58 6.05 29.47
N PRO A 754 4.37 5.53 29.75
CA PRO A 754 3.63 5.89 30.96
C PRO A 754 4.24 5.24 32.22
N LEU A 755 4.22 5.99 33.33
CA LEU A 755 4.58 5.48 34.66
C LEU A 755 3.45 4.65 35.28
N ASP A 756 2.20 5.03 35.05
CA ASP A 756 1.03 4.36 35.63
C ASP A 756 0.71 3.03 34.92
N ARG A 757 0.88 1.92 35.65
CA ARG A 757 0.58 0.55 35.20
C ARG A 757 -0.92 0.26 35.05
N THR A 758 -1.80 1.11 35.60
CA THR A 758 -3.25 0.91 35.53
C THR A 758 -3.88 1.44 34.25
N LEU A 759 -3.15 2.23 33.47
CA LEU A 759 -3.63 2.67 32.17
C LEU A 759 -3.80 1.46 31.23
N PRO A 760 -4.94 1.33 30.54
CA PRO A 760 -5.10 0.29 29.53
C PRO A 760 -4.16 0.55 28.35
N GLY A 761 -3.75 -0.51 27.62
CA GLY A 761 -3.10 -0.35 26.32
C GLY A 761 -4.05 0.25 25.27
N GLY A 762 -3.51 0.70 24.14
CA GLY A 762 -4.26 1.43 23.12
C GLY A 762 -5.26 0.58 22.33
N GLY A 763 -4.89 -0.65 21.98
CA GLY A 763 -5.69 -1.49 21.10
C GLY A 763 -5.17 -2.92 20.94
N TRP A 764 -5.97 -3.73 20.24
CA TRP A 764 -5.69 -5.15 20.02
C TRP A 764 -4.72 -5.42 18.87
N VAL A 765 -4.56 -4.50 17.91
CA VAL A 765 -3.81 -4.73 16.66
C VAL A 765 -2.93 -3.54 16.32
N ARG A 766 -1.62 -3.76 16.20
CA ARG A 766 -0.60 -2.76 15.83
C ARG A 766 -0.74 -1.46 16.61
N ASP A 767 -0.88 -1.56 17.93
CA ASP A 767 -1.15 -0.43 18.81
C ASP A 767 -0.19 -0.41 20.01
N TRP A 768 -0.10 0.72 20.68
CA TRP A 768 0.77 0.88 21.85
C TRP A 768 0.28 0.04 23.03
N GLN A 769 1.21 -0.43 23.85
CA GLN A 769 0.97 -1.38 24.93
C GLN A 769 1.45 -0.83 26.27
N ASN A 770 0.72 -1.14 27.34
CA ASN A 770 1.11 -0.78 28.70
C ASN A 770 1.62 -1.96 29.55
N ASP A 771 1.90 -3.10 28.93
CA ASP A 771 2.52 -4.25 29.59
C ASP A 771 3.48 -4.99 28.64
N LEU A 772 4.13 -6.05 29.15
CA LEU A 772 5.08 -6.88 28.39
C LEU A 772 4.46 -8.18 27.85
N LYS A 773 3.13 -8.36 27.90
CA LYS A 773 2.50 -9.62 27.44
C LYS A 773 2.65 -9.85 25.94
N TRP A 774 2.81 -8.78 25.16
CA TRP A 774 3.09 -8.84 23.72
C TRP A 774 4.38 -9.59 23.38
N THR A 775 5.31 -9.74 24.33
CA THR A 775 6.55 -10.50 24.15
C THR A 775 6.34 -12.01 24.10
N ARG A 776 5.13 -12.51 24.42
CA ARG A 776 4.84 -13.94 24.36
C ARG A 776 4.83 -14.45 22.90
N PRO A 777 5.26 -15.71 22.67
CA PRO A 777 5.68 -16.71 23.66
C PRO A 777 7.13 -16.57 24.16
N TRP A 778 7.91 -15.67 23.57
CA TRP A 778 9.34 -15.52 23.83
C TRP A 778 9.67 -15.02 25.23
N GLY A 779 8.88 -14.09 25.75
CA GLY A 779 9.20 -13.35 26.98
C GLY A 779 10.17 -12.20 26.75
N PRO A 780 10.26 -11.25 27.69
CA PRO A 780 10.97 -9.99 27.47
C PRO A 780 12.48 -10.15 27.29
N GLU A 781 13.12 -11.11 27.98
CA GLU A 781 14.56 -11.35 27.90
C GLU A 781 14.99 -11.85 26.51
N ILE A 782 14.28 -12.83 25.95
CA ILE A 782 14.54 -13.36 24.61
C ILE A 782 14.27 -12.27 23.57
N VAL A 783 13.17 -11.51 23.70
CA VAL A 783 12.87 -10.38 22.81
C VAL A 783 14.01 -9.35 22.83
N LEU A 784 14.51 -8.95 24.01
CA LEU A 784 15.63 -8.02 24.12
C LEU A 784 16.91 -8.55 23.46
N LYS A 785 17.25 -9.82 23.68
CA LYS A 785 18.42 -10.46 23.07
C LYS A 785 18.34 -10.43 21.53
N TYR A 786 17.23 -10.90 20.98
CA TYR A 786 17.08 -11.06 19.54
C TYR A 786 16.87 -9.74 18.80
N PHE A 787 16.12 -8.78 19.37
CA PHE A 787 16.10 -7.42 18.83
C PHE A 787 17.44 -6.70 18.98
N GLY A 788 18.23 -6.98 20.02
CA GLY A 788 19.59 -6.45 20.14
C GLY A 788 20.51 -6.94 19.02
N LEU A 789 20.42 -8.23 18.64
CA LEU A 789 21.17 -8.78 17.50
C LEU A 789 20.73 -8.17 16.17
N LEU A 790 19.41 -7.97 15.99
CA LEU A 790 18.88 -7.29 14.82
C LEU A 790 19.36 -5.83 14.76
N GLU A 791 19.25 -5.09 15.87
CA GLU A 791 19.66 -3.69 15.98
C GLU A 791 21.13 -3.50 15.63
N ALA A 792 22.01 -4.39 16.08
CA ALA A 792 23.43 -4.31 15.78
C ALA A 792 23.72 -4.37 14.27
N GLU A 793 23.13 -5.34 13.56
CA GLU A 793 23.30 -5.45 12.10
C GLU A 793 22.72 -4.24 11.36
N TRP A 794 21.55 -3.77 11.80
CA TRP A 794 20.85 -2.67 11.13
C TRP A 794 21.49 -1.31 11.39
N ARG A 795 22.04 -1.10 12.59
CA ARG A 795 22.82 0.10 12.92
C ARG A 795 24.06 0.20 12.04
N GLU A 796 24.80 -0.90 11.88
CA GLU A 796 25.97 -0.93 10.99
C GLU A 796 25.55 -0.64 9.53
N ALA A 797 24.45 -1.25 9.04
CA ALA A 797 23.93 -0.98 7.71
C ALA A 797 23.58 0.51 7.49
N VAL A 798 22.88 1.13 8.44
CA VAL A 798 22.54 2.57 8.40
C VAL A 798 23.80 3.43 8.38
N GLN A 799 24.78 3.15 9.23
CA GLN A 799 26.04 3.89 9.28
C GLN A 799 26.82 3.82 7.95
N MET A 800 26.86 2.63 7.33
CA MET A 800 27.51 2.44 6.02
C MET A 800 26.86 3.30 4.94
N MET A 801 25.51 3.31 4.88
CA MET A 801 24.78 4.12 3.91
C MET A 801 24.94 5.62 4.17
N GLU A 802 24.91 6.05 5.44
CA GLU A 802 25.14 7.46 5.83
C GLU A 802 26.50 7.97 5.35
N GLN A 803 27.56 7.16 5.52
CA GLN A 803 28.90 7.49 5.05
C GLN A 803 28.96 7.53 3.52
N ALA A 804 28.32 6.55 2.86
CA ALA A 804 28.30 6.44 1.40
C ALA A 804 27.56 7.60 0.71
N LEU A 805 26.68 8.34 1.40
CA LEU A 805 25.99 9.51 0.82
C LEU A 805 26.95 10.59 0.29
N ALA A 806 28.16 10.69 0.83
CA ALA A 806 29.18 11.62 0.35
C ALA A 806 29.67 11.28 -1.07
N ASP A 807 29.64 10.00 -1.44
CA ASP A 807 30.06 9.49 -2.75
C ASP A 807 28.92 9.42 -3.78
N VAL A 808 27.67 9.69 -3.35
CA VAL A 808 26.50 9.71 -4.23
C VAL A 808 26.48 11.00 -5.08
N PRO A 809 26.34 10.89 -6.42
CA PRO A 809 26.15 12.05 -7.30
C PRO A 809 24.98 12.93 -6.87
N ALA A 810 25.08 14.24 -7.11
CA ALA A 810 24.14 15.22 -6.56
C ALA A 810 22.69 14.97 -6.98
N GLU A 811 22.50 14.61 -8.25
CA GLU A 811 21.22 14.30 -8.88
C GLU A 811 20.57 12.99 -8.36
N LYS A 812 21.35 12.10 -7.74
CA LYS A 812 20.91 10.82 -7.16
C LYS A 812 20.76 10.86 -5.64
N ARG A 813 21.21 11.94 -5.00
CA ARG A 813 21.30 12.05 -3.53
C ARG A 813 19.95 12.00 -2.82
N GLU A 814 18.90 12.54 -3.43
CA GLU A 814 17.54 12.45 -2.87
C GLU A 814 17.04 11.00 -2.82
N ALA A 815 17.20 10.24 -3.91
CA ALA A 815 16.84 8.83 -3.97
C ALA A 815 17.63 7.99 -2.96
N ALA A 816 18.95 8.24 -2.84
CA ALA A 816 19.80 7.59 -1.84
C ALA A 816 19.37 7.89 -0.39
N ARG A 817 18.98 9.14 -0.10
CA ARG A 817 18.45 9.53 1.22
C ARG A 817 17.11 8.85 1.51
N ARG A 818 16.23 8.73 0.51
CA ARG A 818 14.95 8.01 0.65
C ARG A 818 15.18 6.51 0.90
N GLU A 819 16.12 5.87 0.20
CA GLU A 819 16.52 4.47 0.45
C GLU A 819 17.05 4.27 1.89
N LEU A 820 17.98 5.13 2.32
CA LEU A 820 18.47 5.15 3.69
C LEU A 820 17.33 5.36 4.70
N GLY A 821 16.43 6.30 4.42
CA GLY A 821 15.31 6.65 5.28
C GLY A 821 14.41 5.46 5.59
N VAL A 822 14.15 4.60 4.60
CA VAL A 822 13.37 3.36 4.79
C VAL A 822 14.05 2.46 5.82
N GLY A 823 15.31 2.06 5.62
CA GLY A 823 16.03 1.18 6.56
C GLY A 823 16.21 1.80 7.94
N LYS A 824 16.54 3.10 7.99
CA LYS A 824 16.73 3.85 9.24
C LYS A 824 15.44 3.96 10.04
N SER A 825 14.29 4.13 9.40
CA SER A 825 12.99 4.21 10.09
C SER A 825 12.61 2.90 10.77
N LEU A 826 12.88 1.75 10.12
CA LEU A 826 12.61 0.45 10.70
C LEU A 826 13.59 0.15 11.86
N TRP A 827 14.86 0.55 11.74
CA TRP A 827 15.82 0.50 12.84
C TRP A 827 15.36 1.34 14.05
N VAL A 828 14.85 2.55 13.82
CA VAL A 828 14.24 3.40 14.87
C VAL A 828 13.10 2.68 15.59
N CYS A 829 12.23 1.95 14.85
CA CYS A 829 11.15 1.17 15.46
C CYS A 829 11.67 0.04 16.36
N VAL A 830 12.71 -0.68 15.93
CA VAL A 830 13.37 -1.73 16.73
C VAL A 830 13.97 -1.12 18.01
N ARG A 831 14.65 0.03 17.88
CA ARG A 831 15.24 0.73 19.01
C ARG A 831 14.18 1.21 20.00
N SER A 832 13.05 1.72 19.51
CA SER A 832 11.90 2.05 20.34
C SER A 832 11.39 0.84 21.13
N CYS A 833 11.27 -0.34 20.50
CA CYS A 833 10.87 -1.56 21.19
C CYS A 833 11.88 -2.01 22.26
N LEU A 834 13.18 -1.88 22.00
CA LEU A 834 14.23 -2.18 22.99
C LEU A 834 14.10 -1.25 24.21
N ASN A 835 14.07 0.06 23.98
CA ASN A 835 13.96 1.06 25.03
C ASN A 835 12.66 0.90 25.83
N PHE A 836 11.53 0.73 25.14
CA PHE A 836 10.23 0.45 25.75
C PHE A 836 10.27 -0.79 26.65
N THR A 837 10.83 -1.90 26.17
CA THR A 837 10.90 -3.15 26.94
C THR A 837 11.76 -2.98 28.19
N GLN A 838 12.92 -2.35 28.06
CA GLN A 838 13.83 -2.06 29.18
C GLN A 838 13.18 -1.12 30.21
N PHE A 839 12.55 -0.04 29.74
CA PHE A 839 11.86 0.92 30.61
C PHE A 839 10.78 0.23 31.43
N PHE A 840 10.01 -0.69 30.82
CA PHE A 840 8.91 -1.37 31.48
C PHE A 840 9.39 -2.41 32.49
N LEU A 841 10.52 -3.09 32.23
CA LEU A 841 11.17 -3.94 33.22
C LEU A 841 11.64 -3.14 34.43
N GLU A 842 12.31 -2.00 34.22
CA GLU A 842 12.76 -1.14 35.33
C GLU A 842 11.57 -0.50 36.06
N ARG A 843 10.52 -0.09 35.35
CA ARG A 843 9.27 0.38 35.95
C ARG A 843 8.67 -0.67 36.87
N ASP A 844 8.55 -1.91 36.40
CA ASP A 844 7.98 -3.00 37.19
C ASP A 844 8.86 -3.33 38.41
N LYS A 845 10.19 -3.19 38.33
CA LYS A 845 11.10 -3.23 39.49
C LYS A 845 10.86 -2.08 40.46
N LEU A 846 10.70 -0.84 39.96
CA LEU A 846 10.43 0.34 40.79
C LEU A 846 9.17 0.17 41.64
N TYR A 847 8.12 -0.44 41.07
CA TYR A 847 6.89 -0.78 41.79
C TYR A 847 7.06 -1.85 42.87
N ALA A 848 8.01 -2.77 42.70
CA ALA A 848 8.27 -3.85 43.65
C ALA A 848 9.24 -3.44 44.78
N GLU A 849 10.17 -2.54 44.48
CA GLU A 849 11.24 -2.13 45.38
C GLU A 849 10.71 -1.34 46.59
N GLN A 850 11.28 -1.56 47.77
CA GLN A 850 10.93 -0.89 49.02
C GLN A 850 12.05 0.02 49.54
N ASP A 851 13.30 -0.21 49.16
CA ASP A 851 14.44 0.62 49.56
C ASP A 851 14.47 1.95 48.77
N PRO A 852 14.40 3.12 49.44
CA PRO A 852 14.50 4.42 48.80
C PRO A 852 15.77 4.64 47.98
N ALA A 853 16.92 4.09 48.42
CA ALA A 853 18.18 4.26 47.70
C ALA A 853 18.17 3.49 46.37
N GLU A 854 17.74 2.22 46.40
CA GLU A 854 17.58 1.40 45.20
C GLU A 854 16.51 1.96 44.25
N ARG A 855 15.44 2.56 44.77
CA ARG A 855 14.46 3.28 43.93
C ARG A 855 15.07 4.47 43.20
N GLY A 856 15.98 5.21 43.84
CA GLY A 856 16.74 6.28 43.21
C GLY A 856 17.57 5.76 42.03
N GLU A 857 18.27 4.64 42.22
CA GLU A 857 19.06 3.99 41.17
C GLU A 857 18.19 3.42 40.03
N ILE A 858 17.05 2.79 40.34
CA ILE A 858 16.09 2.34 39.34
C ILE A 858 15.54 3.54 38.54
N ALA A 859 15.16 4.62 39.21
CA ALA A 859 14.67 5.83 38.55
C ALA A 859 15.75 6.49 37.67
N ALA A 860 17.03 6.47 38.08
CA ALA A 860 18.14 6.94 37.26
C ALA A 860 18.32 6.10 35.98
N ARG A 861 18.20 4.76 36.08
CA ARG A 861 18.19 3.88 34.90
C ARG A 861 17.00 4.15 33.98
N MET A 862 15.80 4.31 34.54
CA MET A 862 14.60 4.66 33.77
C MET A 862 14.76 5.99 33.04
N ARG A 863 15.33 7.02 33.69
CA ARG A 863 15.65 8.31 33.08
C ARG A 863 16.58 8.14 31.86
N SER A 864 17.69 7.41 32.02
CA SER A 864 18.64 7.18 30.93
C SER A 864 17.99 6.50 29.72
N ILE A 865 17.14 5.49 29.95
CA ILE A 865 16.40 4.81 28.88
C ILE A 865 15.42 5.75 28.18
N ALA A 866 14.69 6.57 28.95
CA ALA A 866 13.72 7.52 28.40
C ALA A 866 14.38 8.67 27.62
N GLU A 867 15.55 9.15 28.04
CA GLU A 867 16.35 10.12 27.30
C GLU A 867 16.88 9.54 25.98
N ALA A 868 17.33 8.27 25.98
CA ALA A 868 17.70 7.56 24.77
C ALA A 868 16.50 7.39 23.82
N GLU A 869 15.31 7.14 24.36
CA GLU A 869 14.09 7.05 23.55
C GLU A 869 13.64 8.39 22.99
N LEU A 870 13.82 9.49 23.75
CA LEU A 870 13.53 10.84 23.28
C LEU A 870 14.42 11.20 22.07
N ALA A 871 15.72 10.87 22.14
CA ALA A 871 16.64 11.04 21.03
C ALA A 871 16.22 10.21 19.80
N ASN A 872 15.82 8.96 20.03
CA ASN A 872 15.34 8.06 18.97
C ASN A 872 14.03 8.57 18.31
N ALA A 873 13.07 9.05 19.11
CA ALA A 873 11.81 9.61 18.62
C ALA A 873 12.04 10.87 17.77
N ARG A 874 12.98 11.74 18.15
CA ARG A 874 13.36 12.91 17.34
C ARG A 874 13.93 12.54 15.97
N VAL A 875 14.74 11.47 15.90
CA VAL A 875 15.18 10.91 14.61
C VAL A 875 13.99 10.38 13.81
N GLY A 876 13.08 9.64 14.45
CA GLY A 876 11.85 9.15 13.82
C GLY A 876 10.95 10.26 13.27
N LEU A 877 10.88 11.40 13.97
CA LEU A 877 10.10 12.57 13.55
C LEU A 877 10.63 13.13 12.23
N GLU A 878 11.94 13.39 12.13
CA GLU A 878 12.53 13.95 10.91
C GLU A 878 12.44 13.00 9.71
N LEU A 879 12.54 11.69 9.94
CA LEU A 879 12.33 10.69 8.89
C LEU A 879 10.88 10.69 8.37
N CYS A 880 9.91 10.74 9.30
CA CYS A 880 8.48 10.73 8.95
C CYS A 880 8.05 12.04 8.27
N LYS A 881 8.66 13.17 8.65
CA LYS A 881 8.50 14.46 7.97
C LYS A 881 9.03 14.44 6.53
N ALA A 882 10.19 13.82 6.31
CA ALA A 882 10.85 13.82 5.00
C ALA A 882 10.23 12.81 4.00
N ASP A 883 9.50 11.81 4.48
CA ASP A 883 8.97 10.72 3.65
C ASP A 883 7.62 10.21 4.15
N SER A 884 6.55 10.64 3.48
CA SER A 884 5.15 10.30 3.71
C SER A 884 4.80 8.82 3.56
N ARG A 885 5.73 7.99 3.06
CA ARG A 885 5.61 6.52 3.04
C ARG A 885 5.85 5.91 4.43
N ILE A 886 6.63 6.59 5.28
CA ILE A 886 7.04 6.09 6.60
C ILE A 886 5.92 6.33 7.62
N GLY A 887 5.52 5.27 8.31
CA GLY A 887 4.39 5.26 9.26
C GLY A 887 3.06 4.90 8.62
N TYR A 888 2.96 4.89 7.29
CA TYR A 888 1.76 4.53 6.56
C TYR A 888 1.52 3.01 6.52
N THR A 889 0.25 2.61 6.53
CA THR A 889 -0.22 1.24 6.21
C THR A 889 -1.69 1.29 5.81
N SER A 890 -2.06 0.43 4.85
CA SER A 890 -3.45 0.20 4.42
C SER A 890 -4.28 -0.60 5.43
N HIS A 891 -3.69 -1.06 6.54
CA HIS A 891 -4.38 -1.89 7.54
C HIS A 891 -4.17 -1.37 8.98
N ALA A 892 -4.44 -0.07 9.18
CA ALA A 892 -4.48 0.60 10.50
C ALA A 892 -5.50 1.76 10.54
N ARG A 893 -5.29 2.77 11.39
CA ARG A 893 -6.11 4.00 11.45
C ARG A 893 -5.95 4.79 10.15
N ILE A 894 -6.85 5.73 9.88
CA ILE A 894 -6.80 6.57 8.66
C ILE A 894 -5.50 7.39 8.67
N GLY A 895 -4.52 6.98 7.86
CA GLY A 895 -3.19 7.60 7.83
C GLY A 895 -2.02 6.74 8.28
N GLY A 896 -2.26 5.49 8.68
CA GLY A 896 -1.21 4.56 9.08
C GLY A 896 -1.17 4.28 10.58
N VAL A 897 -0.03 3.76 11.05
CA VAL A 897 0.22 3.40 12.46
C VAL A 897 0.87 4.53 13.25
N TYR A 898 1.61 5.43 12.60
CA TYR A 898 2.09 6.68 13.19
C TYR A 898 2.25 7.79 12.14
N THR A 899 2.30 9.03 12.61
CA THR A 899 2.48 10.26 11.84
C THR A 899 3.42 11.21 12.59
N PRO A 900 3.93 12.31 11.98
CA PRO A 900 4.73 13.30 12.69
C PRO A 900 4.04 13.81 13.98
N ALA A 901 2.75 14.10 13.91
CA ALA A 901 1.93 14.49 15.07
C ALA A 901 1.99 13.51 16.24
N LEU A 902 1.85 12.21 15.95
CA LEU A 902 1.89 11.16 16.98
C LEU A 902 3.27 11.06 17.63
N ILE A 903 4.34 11.26 16.86
CA ILE A 903 5.71 11.28 17.37
C ILE A 903 5.94 12.54 18.24
N ARG A 904 5.51 13.73 17.80
CA ARG A 904 5.59 14.97 18.60
C ARG A 904 4.88 14.80 19.95
N ARG A 905 3.70 14.17 19.97
CA ARG A 905 2.98 13.88 21.21
C ARG A 905 3.73 12.93 22.14
N LYS A 906 4.38 11.90 21.60
CA LYS A 906 5.24 11.04 22.42
C LYS A 906 6.37 11.85 23.04
N ILE A 907 7.05 12.69 22.25
CA ILE A 907 8.14 13.55 22.73
C ILE A 907 7.65 14.38 23.93
N GLU A 908 6.53 15.08 23.78
CA GLU A 908 5.89 15.86 24.86
C GLU A 908 5.54 14.98 26.09
N GLN A 909 4.98 13.79 25.87
CA GLN A 909 4.62 12.86 26.95
C GLN A 909 5.84 12.36 27.72
N VAL A 910 6.93 12.04 27.03
CA VAL A 910 8.18 11.55 27.63
C VAL A 910 8.90 12.67 28.38
N GLU A 911 8.93 13.89 27.83
CA GLU A 911 9.48 15.07 28.50
C GLU A 911 8.74 15.36 29.81
N LYS A 912 7.41 15.38 29.79
CA LYS A 912 6.61 15.51 31.01
C LYS A 912 6.84 14.37 31.99
N MET A 913 6.93 13.13 31.51
CA MET A 913 7.20 11.98 32.36
C MET A 913 8.57 12.08 33.05
N LEU A 914 9.60 12.57 32.36
CA LEU A 914 10.94 12.78 32.92
C LEU A 914 10.97 13.82 34.06
N GLU A 915 10.10 14.82 34.01
CA GLU A 915 9.90 15.78 35.11
C GLU A 915 9.17 15.16 36.31
N GLU A 916 8.23 14.24 36.06
CA GLU A 916 7.41 13.58 37.08
C GLU A 916 8.14 12.40 37.75
N LEU A 917 9.06 11.72 37.05
CA LEU A 917 9.72 10.49 37.49
C LEU A 917 10.37 10.58 38.89
N PRO A 918 11.13 11.63 39.26
CA PRO A 918 11.70 11.73 40.61
C PRO A 918 10.62 11.76 41.70
N LYS A 919 9.59 12.60 41.52
CA LYS A 919 8.47 12.72 42.45
C LYS A 919 7.68 11.42 42.53
N PHE A 920 7.56 10.71 41.42
CA PHE A 920 6.88 9.42 41.35
C PHE A 920 7.65 8.35 42.14
N ALA A 921 8.97 8.26 41.97
CA ALA A 921 9.83 7.31 42.68
C ALA A 921 9.79 7.50 44.21
N GLU A 922 9.66 8.74 44.68
CA GLU A 922 9.46 9.06 46.10
C GLU A 922 8.07 8.66 46.63
N ARG A 923 7.03 8.85 45.82
CA ARG A 923 5.60 8.71 46.23
C ARG A 923 5.06 7.30 46.14
N ILE A 924 5.63 6.43 45.31
CA ILE A 924 5.13 5.07 45.06
C ILE A 924 5.00 4.20 46.33
N THR A 925 5.57 4.68 47.44
CA THR A 925 5.49 4.15 48.80
C THR A 925 4.15 4.37 49.54
N VAL A 926 3.30 5.32 49.13
CA VAL A 926 2.31 5.89 50.07
C VAL A 926 0.87 5.42 49.88
N GLU A 927 0.44 4.98 48.69
CA GLU A 927 -1.00 4.89 48.39
C GLU A 927 -1.58 3.52 48.01
N ARG A 928 -0.81 2.42 48.01
CA ARG A 928 -1.37 1.08 47.70
C ARG A 928 -0.78 -0.03 48.57
N ARG A 929 -1.18 -0.04 49.84
CA ARG A 929 -1.46 -1.30 50.57
C ARG A 929 -2.94 -1.59 50.51
#